data_AF-A0AAP0DF01-F1
#
_entry.id   AF-A0AAP0DF01-F1
#
_cell.length_a   1.000
_cell.length_b   1.000
_cell.length_c   1.000
_cell.angle_alpha   90.00
_cell.angle_beta   90.00
_cell.angle_gamma   90.00
#
_symmetry.space_group_name_H-M   'P 1'
#
loop_
_entity.id
_entity.type
_entity.pdbx_description
1 polymer ?
#
loop_
_entity_poly.entity_id
_entity_poly.type
_entity_poly.pdbx_seq_one_letter_code
_entity_poly.pdbx_strand_id
1 'polypeptide(L)'
;MLSSKATCNSHGQDSSYFLGWEEYDKNPYHPTDNPTGIIQMGLAENQLSFDLLESWLNNHPNSSGFEGFKEIALFQDYHGLPDFKNALVDFMSEIRENKVRFKPNNLVLTAGATSANETLMFCLADPGDAFLIPTPYYPGFDRDLKWRTGAEIVPIHCSSSNGFRITKQALEDAYQKAQNQNLKVKGVLVTNPSNPLGTSLTLHELHLLINFISSKNLHLISDEIYSGTVFSSPSFVSIMEVLNNKGLTNTEVGKRVHIVYSLSKDLGLPGFRIGAIYSNDELVVSAATKMSSFGLISSQTQYLLSQILADKKFTKNYLVENRKRLKQRHEMMEKALQKTGWEEYDKNPYHPTGNPTGIIQMGLAENQLSFDLLESWLTSHPNSSGFEGFKEIALFQDYHGLPDFKNALVDFMSEIRENKVRFKPNNLVLTAGATSANETLMFCLADPGDAFLIPTPYYPGFDRDLKWRTGAEIVPIHCSSSNGFRITKQALEDAYQKAQNQNLKVKGVLVTNPSNPLGTSLTLHELHLLINFISSKNLHLISDEIYSGTVFSSPSFVSIMEVLNNKGLTNTEVGKRVHIVYSLSKDLGLPGFRIGAIYSNDELVVSAATKMSSFGLISSQTQYLLSQILADKKFTKNYLVENRKRLKQRHEMMEKALQKTGIRCLKSNAGLFSWVDMRCLLDTQSFEGEMELWKKIVYDVGLNISPGSSCHCSEPGWFRVCFANMSKETLVLAMQRLSSFVDSTAKKTNRQSSRKSKSLPKWVFSLSSFTTARSGKNAANGGA
;
A
#
# COMPACT_ATOMS: atom_id res chain seq x y z
N MET A 1 25.15 -3.97 -2.69
CA MET A 1 24.51 -5.11 -3.39
C MET A 1 23.03 -4.87 -3.61
N LEU A 2 22.34 -4.14 -2.73
CA LEU A 2 20.97 -3.68 -2.97
C LEU A 2 20.88 -2.70 -4.14
N SER A 3 19.65 -2.49 -4.63
CA SER A 3 19.33 -1.53 -5.68
C SER A 3 19.55 -0.08 -5.21
N SER A 4 19.64 0.83 -6.17
CA SER A 4 19.60 2.27 -5.92
C SER A 4 18.32 2.69 -5.19
N LYS A 5 17.17 2.08 -5.52
CA LYS A 5 15.87 2.40 -4.90
C LYS A 5 15.79 2.01 -3.42
N ALA A 6 16.34 0.86 -3.05
CA ALA A 6 16.36 0.40 -1.66
C ALA A 6 17.32 1.20 -0.78
N THR A 7 18.39 1.74 -1.36
CA THR A 7 19.41 2.53 -0.65
C THR A 7 19.14 4.03 -0.69
N CYS A 8 18.12 4.47 -1.43
CA CYS A 8 17.76 5.87 -1.53
C CYS A 8 17.00 6.35 -0.27
N ASN A 9 17.40 7.49 0.28
CA ASN A 9 16.69 8.17 1.37
C ASN A 9 15.40 8.88 0.91
N SER A 10 14.97 8.72 -0.34
CA SER A 10 13.77 9.34 -0.90
C SER A 10 12.45 8.65 -0.49
N HIS A 11 12.48 7.73 0.49
CA HIS A 11 11.30 6.98 0.93
C HIS A 11 10.20 7.86 1.55
N GLY A 12 10.55 9.09 1.95
CA GLY A 12 9.63 10.03 2.58
C GLY A 12 9.48 9.83 4.10
N GLN A 13 9.93 8.71 4.67
CA GLN A 13 9.99 8.48 6.12
C GLN A 13 10.89 9.47 6.88
N ASP A 14 11.88 10.08 6.21
CA ASP A 14 12.69 11.14 6.82
C ASP A 14 11.98 12.51 6.85
N SER A 15 10.76 12.61 6.31
CA SER A 15 9.97 13.84 6.41
C SER A 15 9.39 14.02 7.81
N SER A 16 9.20 15.28 8.21
CA SER A 16 8.59 15.65 9.49
C SER A 16 7.18 15.08 9.69
N TYR A 17 6.51 14.64 8.63
CA TYR A 17 5.24 13.91 8.72
C TYR A 17 5.38 12.57 9.45
N PHE A 18 6.41 11.77 9.14
CA PHE A 18 6.62 10.46 9.77
C PHE A 18 7.37 10.57 11.09
N LEU A 19 8.24 11.57 11.26
CA LEU A 19 8.88 11.84 12.56
C LEU A 19 7.84 12.04 13.67
N GLY A 20 6.77 12.79 13.42
CA GLY A 20 5.69 12.95 14.40
C GLY A 20 4.98 11.64 14.75
N TRP A 21 4.84 10.74 13.77
CA TRP A 21 4.32 9.39 14.02
C TRP A 21 5.25 8.60 14.93
N GLU A 22 6.55 8.58 14.64
CA GLU A 22 7.54 7.86 15.45
C GLU A 22 7.59 8.36 16.90
N GLU A 23 7.46 9.66 17.12
CA GLU A 23 7.39 10.22 18.47
C GLU A 23 6.10 9.84 19.20
N TYR A 24 4.96 9.81 18.49
CA TYR A 24 3.70 9.33 19.05
C TYR A 24 3.80 7.86 19.49
N ASP A 25 4.39 6.98 18.66
CA ASP A 25 4.53 5.55 18.98
C ASP A 25 5.38 5.31 20.24
N LYS A 26 6.34 6.19 20.52
CA LYS A 26 7.16 6.12 21.74
C LYS A 26 6.42 6.53 23.01
N ASN A 27 5.38 7.37 22.90
CA ASN A 27 4.66 7.94 24.05
C ASN A 27 3.18 8.20 23.73
N PRO A 28 2.37 7.17 23.42
CA PRO A 28 0.99 7.36 23.00
C PRO A 28 0.11 7.77 24.19
N TYR A 29 -0.79 8.74 23.98
CA TYR A 29 -1.80 9.12 24.97
C TYR A 29 -2.78 7.97 25.25
N HIS A 30 -3.02 7.72 26.53
CA HIS A 30 -4.12 6.86 26.99
C HIS A 30 -4.83 7.54 28.17
N PRO A 31 -6.18 7.61 28.20
CA PRO A 31 -6.90 8.40 29.21
C PRO A 31 -6.65 7.97 30.66
N THR A 32 -6.29 6.70 30.90
CA THR A 32 -5.98 6.17 32.24
C THR A 32 -4.49 5.94 32.42
N ASP A 33 -3.90 5.17 31.51
CA ASP A 33 -2.54 4.61 31.66
C ASP A 33 -1.43 5.61 31.31
N ASN A 34 -1.69 6.58 30.42
CA ASN A 34 -0.74 7.61 30.02
C ASN A 34 -1.43 8.94 29.68
N PRO A 35 -2.03 9.64 30.67
CA PRO A 35 -2.85 10.82 30.43
C PRO A 35 -2.04 12.05 29.98
N THR A 36 -0.71 11.99 30.08
CA THR A 36 0.25 13.01 29.62
C THR A 36 0.88 12.67 28.27
N GLY A 37 0.57 11.50 27.71
CA GLY A 37 1.11 11.07 26.42
C GLY A 37 0.68 11.97 25.26
N ILE A 38 1.25 11.69 24.10
CA ILE A 38 1.06 12.42 22.85
C ILE A 38 -0.28 12.03 22.23
N ILE A 39 -1.14 13.02 21.96
CA ILE A 39 -2.39 12.80 21.21
C ILE A 39 -2.08 12.90 19.72
N GLN A 40 -2.40 11.83 18.98
CA GLN A 40 -2.25 11.79 17.53
C GLN A 40 -3.33 12.65 16.83
N MET A 41 -2.93 13.73 16.17
CA MET A 41 -3.80 14.61 15.38
C MET A 41 -3.29 14.83 13.94
N GLY A 42 -2.20 14.17 13.55
CA GLY A 42 -1.64 14.24 12.20
C GLY A 42 -2.29 13.27 11.22
N LEU A 43 -3.04 12.28 11.72
CA LEU A 43 -3.55 11.17 10.91
C LEU A 43 -4.93 11.34 10.32
N ALA A 44 -5.04 10.87 9.08
CA ALA A 44 -6.22 10.92 8.25
C ALA A 44 -7.24 9.81 8.59
N GLU A 45 -7.70 9.69 9.83
CA GLU A 45 -8.66 8.64 10.20
C GLU A 45 -10.02 9.23 10.57
N ASN A 46 -11.08 8.51 10.20
CA ASN A 46 -12.45 8.87 10.54
C ASN A 46 -13.02 7.79 11.46
N GLN A 47 -13.01 8.05 12.76
CA GLN A 47 -13.52 7.15 13.80
C GLN A 47 -14.95 7.49 14.23
N LEU A 48 -15.56 8.52 13.63
CA LEU A 48 -16.75 9.16 14.19
C LEU A 48 -18.03 8.34 14.09
N SER A 49 -18.08 7.33 13.21
CA SER A 49 -19.27 6.54 12.90
C SER A 49 -19.04 5.03 12.99
N PHE A 50 -18.07 4.59 13.79
CA PHE A 50 -17.78 3.16 13.99
C PHE A 50 -18.92 2.42 14.68
N ASP A 51 -19.62 3.06 15.61
CA ASP A 51 -20.84 2.56 16.25
C ASP A 51 -21.90 2.09 15.22
N LEU A 52 -22.04 2.79 14.09
CA LEU A 52 -22.98 2.41 13.04
C LEU A 52 -22.53 1.14 12.32
N LEU A 53 -21.23 1.04 11.99
CA LEU A 53 -20.66 -0.14 11.35
C LEU A 53 -20.68 -1.36 12.28
N GLU A 54 -20.28 -1.17 13.54
CA GLU A 54 -20.35 -2.21 14.57
C GLU A 54 -21.78 -2.70 14.79
N SER A 55 -22.75 -1.77 14.87
CA SER A 55 -24.16 -2.13 14.97
C SER A 55 -24.65 -2.90 13.75
N TRP A 56 -24.21 -2.53 12.54
CA TRP A 56 -24.55 -3.26 11.33
C TRP A 56 -23.96 -4.68 11.35
N LEU A 57 -22.66 -4.82 11.67
CA LEU A 57 -21.98 -6.11 11.76
C LEU A 57 -22.62 -7.04 12.79
N ASN A 58 -22.99 -6.52 13.97
CA ASN A 58 -23.65 -7.28 15.03
C ASN A 58 -25.04 -7.79 14.62
N ASN A 59 -25.74 -7.08 13.74
CA ASN A 59 -27.05 -7.49 13.21
C ASN A 59 -26.95 -8.42 11.99
N HIS A 60 -25.74 -8.65 11.46
CA HIS A 60 -25.49 -9.51 10.30
C HIS A 60 -24.37 -10.51 10.61
N PRO A 61 -24.57 -11.48 11.53
CA PRO A 61 -23.51 -12.39 11.98
C PRO A 61 -22.89 -13.23 10.85
N ASN A 62 -23.65 -13.50 9.77
CA ASN A 62 -23.15 -14.23 8.59
C ASN A 62 -22.21 -13.39 7.70
N SER A 63 -22.05 -12.09 8.00
CA SER A 63 -21.18 -11.15 7.27
C SER A 63 -19.77 -11.02 7.87
N SER A 64 -19.33 -11.97 8.69
CA SER A 64 -18.01 -11.97 9.35
C SER A 64 -17.88 -10.89 10.44
N GLY A 65 -18.52 -11.09 11.60
CA GLY A 65 -18.32 -10.23 12.78
C GLY A 65 -16.91 -10.38 13.37
N PHE A 66 -16.35 -9.31 13.93
CA PHE A 66 -15.03 -9.30 14.60
C PHE A 66 -15.17 -8.85 16.04
N GLU A 67 -14.47 -9.49 16.97
CA GLU A 67 -14.12 -8.85 18.25
C GLU A 67 -12.99 -7.84 17.97
N GLY A 68 -13.15 -6.59 18.44
CA GLY A 68 -12.16 -5.54 18.17
C GLY A 68 -12.23 -4.95 16.74
N PHE A 69 -13.43 -4.59 16.27
CA PHE A 69 -13.60 -3.95 14.95
C PHE A 69 -12.73 -2.71 14.77
N LYS A 70 -12.61 -1.89 15.82
CA LYS A 70 -11.84 -0.64 15.78
C LYS A 70 -10.36 -0.90 15.44
N GLU A 71 -9.77 -1.93 16.03
CA GLU A 71 -8.38 -2.32 15.79
C GLU A 71 -8.19 -2.73 14.32
N ILE A 72 -9.16 -3.44 13.74
CA ILE A 72 -9.09 -3.92 12.35
C ILE A 72 -9.36 -2.78 11.34
N ALA A 73 -10.28 -1.86 11.66
CA ALA A 73 -10.72 -0.80 10.76
C ALA A 73 -9.64 0.25 10.50
N LEU A 74 -8.76 0.51 11.45
CA LEU A 74 -7.78 1.61 11.41
C LEU A 74 -6.49 1.29 10.65
N PHE A 75 -5.63 2.30 10.45
CA PHE A 75 -4.33 2.08 9.84
C PHE A 75 -3.51 1.14 10.71
N GLN A 76 -3.12 0.03 10.11
CA GLN A 76 -2.12 -0.85 10.68
C GLN A 76 -0.72 -0.37 10.30
N ASP A 77 0.21 -0.62 11.21
CA ASP A 77 1.64 -0.56 10.96
C ASP A 77 1.97 -1.30 9.65
N TYR A 78 2.92 -0.76 8.88
CA TYR A 78 3.43 -1.37 7.66
C TYR A 78 4.01 -2.77 7.91
N HIS A 79 4.37 -3.09 9.15
CA HIS A 79 4.81 -4.43 9.55
C HIS A 79 3.69 -5.48 9.55
N GLY A 80 2.41 -5.08 9.66
CA GLY A 80 1.24 -5.96 9.79
C GLY A 80 0.92 -6.39 11.22
N LEU A 81 -0.21 -7.10 11.41
CA LEU A 81 -0.70 -7.50 12.74
C LEU A 81 0.32 -8.45 13.42
N PRO A 82 0.82 -8.12 14.63
CA PRO A 82 1.79 -8.95 15.34
C PRO A 82 1.32 -10.40 15.51
N ASP A 83 0.07 -10.61 15.91
CA ASP A 83 -0.51 -11.94 16.09
C ASP A 83 -0.49 -12.76 14.81
N PHE A 84 -0.78 -12.14 13.66
CA PHE A 84 -0.71 -12.81 12.38
C PHE A 84 0.72 -13.15 11.99
N LYS A 85 1.68 -12.23 12.18
CA LYS A 85 3.10 -12.50 11.90
C LYS A 85 3.62 -13.67 12.74
N ASN A 86 3.31 -13.67 14.04
CA ASN A 86 3.68 -14.72 14.97
C ASN A 86 3.10 -16.07 14.53
N ALA A 87 1.78 -16.12 14.28
CA ALA A 87 1.12 -17.34 13.85
C ALA A 87 1.66 -17.85 12.50
N LEU A 88 2.00 -16.96 11.57
CA LEU A 88 2.56 -17.30 10.26
C LEU A 88 3.98 -17.86 10.36
N VAL A 89 4.89 -17.26 11.14
CA VAL A 89 6.25 -17.81 11.31
C VAL A 89 6.25 -19.16 12.02
N ASP A 90 5.32 -19.36 12.96
CA ASP A 90 5.14 -20.65 13.63
C ASP A 90 4.64 -21.70 12.65
N PHE A 91 3.64 -21.36 11.82
CA PHE A 91 3.13 -22.26 10.79
C PHE A 91 4.19 -22.59 9.72
N MET A 92 4.98 -21.60 9.29
CA MET A 92 6.12 -21.82 8.38
C MET A 92 7.16 -22.78 8.98
N SER A 93 7.40 -22.68 10.30
CA SER A 93 8.29 -23.58 11.03
C SER A 93 7.70 -24.99 11.10
N GLU A 94 6.41 -25.11 11.40
CA GLU A 94 5.69 -26.37 11.53
C GLU A 94 5.66 -27.18 10.23
N ILE A 95 5.40 -26.53 9.09
CA ILE A 95 5.42 -27.17 7.76
C ILE A 95 6.78 -27.81 7.46
N ARG A 96 7.85 -27.19 7.97
CA ARG A 96 9.25 -27.64 7.84
C ARG A 96 9.67 -28.54 9.01
N GLU A 97 8.71 -29.21 9.65
CA GLU A 97 8.94 -30.15 10.77
C GLU A 97 9.74 -29.52 11.92
N ASN A 98 9.65 -28.20 12.09
CA ASN A 98 10.40 -27.41 13.06
C ASN A 98 11.94 -27.48 12.91
N LYS A 99 12.46 -27.93 11.76
CA LYS A 99 13.90 -27.93 11.44
C LYS A 99 14.45 -26.51 11.22
N VAL A 100 13.57 -25.57 10.90
CA VAL A 100 13.86 -24.14 10.78
C VAL A 100 12.93 -23.36 11.71
N ARG A 101 13.48 -22.36 12.39
CA ARG A 101 12.73 -21.37 13.17
C ARG A 101 12.81 -20.02 12.48
N PHE A 102 11.66 -19.40 12.26
CA PHE A 102 11.56 -18.07 11.66
C PHE A 102 11.27 -17.02 12.73
N LYS A 103 11.77 -15.80 12.53
CA LYS A 103 11.53 -14.66 13.43
C LYS A 103 10.52 -13.69 12.81
N PRO A 104 9.50 -13.21 13.57
CA PRO A 104 8.51 -12.26 13.07
C PRO A 104 9.13 -10.96 12.53
N ASN A 105 10.21 -10.48 13.17
CA ASN A 105 10.90 -9.24 12.76
C ASN A 105 11.63 -9.38 11.41
N ASN A 106 11.91 -10.60 10.97
CA ASN A 106 12.56 -10.89 9.70
C ASN A 106 11.55 -11.15 8.56
N LEU A 107 10.25 -11.05 8.88
CA LEU A 107 9.13 -11.30 7.97
C LEU A 107 8.49 -9.98 7.51
N VAL A 108 8.30 -9.85 6.20
CA VAL A 108 7.56 -8.76 5.56
C VAL A 108 6.33 -9.33 4.86
N LEU A 109 5.16 -8.77 5.16
CA LEU A 109 3.90 -9.18 4.55
C LEU A 109 3.64 -8.42 3.24
N THR A 110 3.03 -9.10 2.26
CA THR A 110 2.73 -8.56 0.92
C THR A 110 1.41 -9.14 0.39
N ALA A 111 0.77 -8.48 -0.58
CA ALA A 111 -0.49 -8.92 -1.20
C ALA A 111 -0.31 -10.10 -2.18
N GLY A 112 0.27 -11.21 -1.70
CA GLY A 112 0.54 -12.43 -2.48
C GLY A 112 2.01 -12.60 -2.86
N ALA A 113 2.36 -13.83 -3.29
CA ALA A 113 3.74 -14.17 -3.68
C ALA A 113 4.24 -13.35 -4.89
N THR A 114 3.37 -12.97 -5.82
CA THR A 114 3.69 -12.05 -6.92
C THR A 114 4.19 -10.70 -6.40
N SER A 115 3.50 -10.12 -5.41
CA SER A 115 3.90 -8.86 -4.76
C SER A 115 5.21 -9.02 -3.97
N ALA A 116 5.43 -10.19 -3.33
CA ALA A 116 6.68 -10.52 -2.64
C ALA A 116 7.89 -10.59 -3.60
N ASN A 117 7.75 -11.33 -4.71
CA ASN A 117 8.80 -11.46 -5.73
C ASN A 117 9.15 -10.10 -6.34
N GLU A 118 8.14 -9.30 -6.69
CA GLU A 118 8.36 -7.96 -7.22
C GLU A 118 9.04 -7.02 -6.20
N THR A 119 8.58 -7.03 -4.96
CA THR A 119 9.17 -6.20 -3.89
C THR A 119 10.64 -6.55 -3.69
N LEU A 120 10.99 -7.84 -3.72
CA LEU A 120 12.40 -8.27 -3.71
C LEU A 120 13.16 -7.77 -4.93
N MET A 121 12.57 -7.79 -6.13
CA MET A 121 13.24 -7.25 -7.32
C MET A 121 13.53 -5.75 -7.16
N PHE A 122 12.56 -4.95 -6.72
CA PHE A 122 12.81 -3.53 -6.42
C PHE A 122 13.89 -3.33 -5.35
N CYS A 123 14.03 -4.26 -4.39
CA CYS A 123 15.06 -4.18 -3.36
C CYS A 123 16.46 -4.56 -3.87
N LEU A 124 16.54 -5.52 -4.78
CA LEU A 124 17.78 -6.22 -5.11
C LEU A 124 18.36 -5.87 -6.48
N ALA A 125 17.57 -5.34 -7.41
CA ALA A 125 17.95 -5.06 -8.78
C ALA A 125 17.60 -3.62 -9.20
N ASP A 126 18.48 -3.03 -10.00
CA ASP A 126 18.20 -1.82 -10.78
C ASP A 126 17.68 -2.22 -12.19
N PRO A 127 17.00 -1.32 -12.93
CA PRO A 127 16.62 -1.61 -14.32
C PRO A 127 17.82 -2.04 -15.17
N GLY A 128 17.70 -3.16 -15.90
CA GLY A 128 18.77 -3.78 -16.68
C GLY A 128 19.67 -4.76 -15.92
N ASP A 129 19.53 -4.87 -14.59
CA ASP A 129 20.14 -5.96 -13.82
C ASP A 129 19.42 -7.29 -14.10
N ALA A 130 20.10 -8.43 -13.89
CA ALA A 130 19.56 -9.75 -14.23
C ALA A 130 19.48 -10.73 -13.05
N PHE A 131 18.47 -11.60 -13.09
CA PHE A 131 18.35 -12.79 -12.25
C PHE A 131 18.41 -14.07 -13.09
N LEU A 132 19.11 -15.09 -12.59
CA LEU A 132 19.18 -16.40 -13.22
C LEU A 132 18.02 -17.28 -12.73
N ILE A 133 17.30 -17.94 -13.64
CA ILE A 133 16.11 -18.75 -13.28
C ILE A 133 16.11 -20.11 -14.01
N PRO A 134 15.97 -21.26 -13.33
CA PRO A 134 15.95 -22.59 -13.96
C PRO A 134 14.72 -22.80 -14.85
N THR A 135 14.93 -23.30 -16.07
CA THR A 135 13.83 -23.63 -16.99
C THR A 135 13.47 -25.12 -16.93
N PRO A 136 12.17 -25.48 -16.99
CA PRO A 136 11.02 -24.58 -17.07
C PRO A 136 10.72 -23.89 -15.73
N TYR A 137 10.18 -22.67 -15.78
CA TYR A 137 9.79 -21.90 -14.60
C TYR A 137 8.34 -21.40 -14.72
N TYR A 138 7.81 -20.86 -13.63
CA TYR A 138 6.47 -20.24 -13.58
C TYR A 138 6.37 -19.06 -14.57
N PRO A 139 5.53 -19.13 -15.63
CA PRO A 139 5.50 -18.09 -16.67
C PRO A 139 5.16 -16.68 -16.17
N GLY A 140 4.50 -16.56 -15.01
CA GLY A 140 4.23 -15.27 -14.41
C GLY A 140 5.48 -14.50 -13.98
N PHE A 141 6.65 -15.13 -13.85
CA PHE A 141 7.89 -14.43 -13.52
C PHE A 141 8.28 -13.37 -14.56
N ASP A 142 7.96 -13.55 -15.83
CA ASP A 142 8.19 -12.53 -16.86
C ASP A 142 7.41 -11.23 -16.57
N ARG A 143 6.21 -11.35 -16.00
CA ARG A 143 5.45 -10.19 -15.50
C ARG A 143 6.01 -9.72 -14.16
N ASP A 144 6.10 -10.64 -13.20
CA ASP A 144 6.31 -10.34 -11.79
C ASP A 144 7.68 -9.71 -11.53
N LEU A 145 8.68 -10.09 -12.33
CA LEU A 145 10.06 -9.65 -12.14
C LEU A 145 10.53 -8.59 -13.12
N LYS A 146 9.84 -8.36 -14.25
CA LYS A 146 10.33 -7.46 -15.32
C LYS A 146 9.49 -6.20 -15.50
N TRP A 147 8.16 -6.31 -15.53
CA TRP A 147 7.30 -5.25 -16.08
C TRP A 147 7.46 -3.90 -15.38
N ARG A 148 7.50 -3.86 -14.05
CA ARG A 148 7.61 -2.60 -13.27
C ARG A 148 9.00 -2.28 -12.76
N THR A 149 9.87 -3.29 -12.70
CA THR A 149 11.22 -3.21 -12.12
C THR A 149 12.28 -2.95 -13.19
N GLY A 150 12.02 -3.36 -14.44
CA GLY A 150 12.99 -3.35 -15.54
C GLY A 150 14.10 -4.39 -15.40
N ALA A 151 13.98 -5.36 -14.49
CA ALA A 151 14.97 -6.43 -14.36
C ALA A 151 14.84 -7.45 -15.50
N GLU A 152 15.93 -8.14 -15.80
CA GLU A 152 16.01 -9.15 -16.84
C GLU A 152 16.07 -10.57 -16.26
N ILE A 153 15.53 -11.53 -17.01
CA ILE A 153 15.58 -12.95 -16.68
C ILE A 153 16.56 -13.63 -17.64
N VAL A 154 17.54 -14.34 -17.08
CA VAL A 154 18.45 -15.17 -17.85
C VAL A 154 18.23 -16.64 -17.48
N PRO A 155 17.81 -17.49 -18.43
CA PRO A 155 17.45 -18.86 -18.11
C PRO A 155 18.68 -19.72 -17.79
N ILE A 156 18.57 -20.51 -16.72
CA ILE A 156 19.43 -21.66 -16.43
C ILE A 156 18.78 -22.86 -17.14
N HIS A 157 19.35 -23.26 -18.28
CA HIS A 157 18.76 -24.29 -19.13
C HIS A 157 18.91 -25.68 -18.51
N CYS A 158 17.86 -26.17 -17.84
CA CYS A 158 17.77 -27.57 -17.39
C CYS A 158 17.15 -28.45 -18.49
N SER A 159 17.63 -29.69 -18.62
CA SER A 159 17.25 -30.61 -19.70
C SER A 159 16.38 -31.76 -19.19
N SER A 160 15.44 -32.24 -20.00
CA SER A 160 14.68 -33.45 -19.68
C SER A 160 15.59 -34.69 -19.52
N SER A 161 16.76 -34.69 -20.16
CA SER A 161 17.73 -35.80 -20.10
C SER A 161 18.26 -36.11 -18.69
N ASN A 162 18.18 -35.16 -17.76
CA ASN A 162 18.51 -35.36 -16.35
C ASN A 162 17.31 -35.12 -15.41
N GLY A 163 16.09 -35.10 -15.96
CA GLY A 163 14.87 -34.79 -15.20
C GLY A 163 14.77 -33.31 -14.79
N PHE A 164 15.29 -32.40 -15.61
CA PHE A 164 15.32 -30.94 -15.38
C PHE A 164 16.06 -30.52 -14.10
N ARG A 165 17.06 -31.30 -13.68
CA ARG A 165 17.87 -31.00 -12.50
C ARG A 165 18.86 -29.87 -12.75
N ILE A 166 19.09 -29.03 -11.74
CA ILE A 166 20.07 -27.94 -11.81
C ILE A 166 21.48 -28.52 -11.74
N THR A 167 22.35 -28.13 -12.67
CA THR A 167 23.75 -28.56 -12.71
C THR A 167 24.69 -27.39 -12.55
N LYS A 168 25.93 -27.67 -12.11
CA LYS A 168 26.99 -26.65 -12.01
C LYS A 168 27.23 -25.98 -13.36
N GLN A 169 27.30 -26.78 -14.42
CA GLN A 169 27.55 -26.29 -15.77
C GLN A 169 26.44 -25.35 -16.23
N ALA A 170 25.17 -25.71 -16.05
CA ALA A 170 24.05 -24.87 -16.45
C ALA A 170 24.03 -23.51 -15.70
N LEU A 171 24.41 -23.47 -14.42
CA LEU A 171 24.55 -22.22 -13.67
C LEU A 171 25.66 -21.33 -14.23
N GLU A 172 26.84 -21.90 -14.49
CA GLU A 172 27.97 -21.17 -15.06
C GLU A 172 27.68 -20.68 -16.48
N ASP A 173 27.05 -21.50 -17.32
CA ASP A 173 26.65 -21.14 -18.68
C ASP A 173 25.67 -19.95 -18.68
N ALA A 174 24.66 -19.99 -17.81
CA ALA A 174 23.69 -18.90 -17.68
C ALA A 174 24.36 -17.59 -17.20
N TYR A 175 25.28 -17.69 -16.25
CA TYR A 175 26.05 -16.54 -15.76
C TYR A 175 26.94 -15.94 -16.86
N GLN A 176 27.67 -16.78 -17.59
CA GLN A 176 28.50 -16.35 -18.73
C GLN A 176 27.65 -15.73 -19.84
N LYS A 177 26.48 -16.31 -20.14
CA LYS A 177 25.53 -15.75 -21.10
C LYS A 177 25.08 -14.34 -20.69
N ALA A 178 24.74 -14.14 -19.42
CA ALA A 178 24.38 -12.81 -18.90
C ALA A 178 25.53 -11.82 -19.05
N GLN A 179 26.77 -12.24 -18.72
CA GLN A 179 27.97 -11.40 -18.90
C GLN A 179 28.20 -11.03 -20.37
N ASN A 180 28.03 -11.97 -21.30
CA ASN A 180 28.15 -11.73 -22.74
C ASN A 180 27.09 -10.75 -23.27
N GLN A 181 25.95 -10.65 -22.58
CA GLN A 181 24.89 -9.68 -22.85
C GLN A 181 25.09 -8.34 -22.12
N ASN A 182 26.23 -8.15 -21.44
CA ASN A 182 26.52 -7.01 -20.58
C ASN A 182 25.50 -6.80 -19.44
N LEU A 183 24.84 -7.87 -19.01
CA LEU A 183 23.90 -7.83 -17.89
C LEU A 183 24.64 -8.05 -16.57
N LYS A 184 24.32 -7.24 -15.56
CA LYS A 184 24.84 -7.41 -14.22
C LYS A 184 23.96 -8.39 -13.46
N VAL A 185 24.48 -9.59 -13.23
CA VAL A 185 23.75 -10.64 -12.48
C VAL A 185 23.70 -10.28 -11.00
N LYS A 186 22.50 -10.30 -10.43
CA LYS A 186 22.22 -9.95 -9.03
C LYS A 186 21.92 -11.15 -8.16
N GLY A 187 21.33 -12.18 -8.75
CA GLY A 187 20.94 -13.36 -8.00
C GLY A 187 20.47 -14.51 -8.85
N VAL A 188 20.12 -15.59 -8.15
CA VAL A 188 19.40 -16.74 -8.67
C VAL A 188 18.02 -16.76 -8.00
N LEU A 189 16.97 -17.02 -8.77
CA LEU A 189 15.63 -17.29 -8.24
C LEU A 189 15.27 -18.74 -8.57
N VAL A 190 14.86 -19.50 -7.56
CA VAL A 190 14.37 -20.87 -7.72
C VAL A 190 13.01 -21.03 -7.06
N THR A 191 12.15 -21.88 -7.63
CA THR A 191 10.92 -22.33 -6.96
C THR A 191 11.16 -23.73 -6.41
N ASN A 192 10.94 -23.94 -5.12
CA ASN A 192 11.17 -25.21 -4.45
C ASN A 192 10.03 -25.49 -3.43
N PRO A 193 9.14 -26.46 -3.68
CA PRO A 193 9.00 -27.28 -4.90
C PRO A 193 8.79 -26.49 -6.20
N SER A 194 9.22 -27.06 -7.33
CA SER A 194 9.19 -26.42 -8.65
C SER A 194 7.77 -26.24 -9.19
N ASN A 195 7.51 -25.06 -9.76
CA ASN A 195 6.43 -24.81 -10.70
C ASN A 195 7.09 -24.53 -12.07
N PRO A 196 6.87 -25.35 -13.11
CA PRO A 196 5.75 -26.28 -13.28
C PRO A 196 6.03 -27.75 -12.95
N LEU A 197 7.25 -28.14 -12.56
CA LEU A 197 7.64 -29.56 -12.54
C LEU A 197 7.00 -30.37 -11.39
N GLY A 198 6.58 -29.73 -10.31
CA GLY A 198 6.08 -30.41 -9.10
C GLY A 198 7.15 -31.17 -8.32
N THR A 199 8.43 -30.99 -8.64
CA THR A 199 9.57 -31.68 -8.02
C THR A 199 10.28 -30.81 -6.99
N SER A 200 10.77 -31.41 -5.91
CA SER A 200 11.62 -30.74 -4.92
C SER A 200 13.09 -30.79 -5.34
N LEU A 201 13.83 -29.72 -5.01
CA LEU A 201 15.29 -29.69 -5.14
C LEU A 201 15.93 -30.69 -4.17
N THR A 202 16.97 -31.38 -4.63
CA THR A 202 17.76 -32.26 -3.78
C THR A 202 18.71 -31.46 -2.87
N LEU A 203 19.16 -32.10 -1.80
CA LEU A 203 20.16 -31.52 -0.89
C LEU A 203 21.47 -31.17 -1.61
N HIS A 204 21.84 -31.94 -2.64
CA HIS A 204 22.96 -31.65 -3.52
C HIS A 204 22.74 -30.36 -4.33
N GLU A 205 21.57 -30.20 -4.96
CA GLU A 205 21.21 -28.98 -5.72
C GLU A 205 21.18 -27.74 -4.82
N LEU A 206 20.65 -27.85 -3.59
CA LEU A 206 20.66 -26.76 -2.62
C LEU A 206 22.09 -26.36 -2.21
N HIS A 207 22.98 -27.33 -1.98
CA HIS A 207 24.40 -27.05 -1.73
C HIS A 207 25.10 -26.39 -2.92
N LEU A 208 24.78 -26.86 -4.13
CA LEU A 208 25.30 -26.31 -5.38
C LEU A 208 24.91 -24.83 -5.54
N LEU A 209 23.64 -24.48 -5.26
CA LEU A 209 23.16 -23.10 -5.27
C LEU A 209 23.89 -22.22 -4.24
N ILE A 210 24.02 -22.68 -2.98
CA ILE A 210 24.73 -21.93 -1.93
C ILE A 210 26.20 -21.69 -2.31
N ASN A 211 26.89 -22.71 -2.84
CA ASN A 211 28.27 -22.58 -3.26
C ASN A 211 28.40 -21.59 -4.43
N PHE A 212 27.48 -21.67 -5.40
CA PHE A 212 27.47 -20.79 -6.56
C PHE A 212 27.29 -19.32 -6.16
N ILE A 213 26.24 -18.99 -5.39
CA ILE A 213 25.98 -17.60 -4.97
C ILE A 213 27.10 -17.05 -4.08
N SER A 214 27.74 -17.90 -3.26
CA SER A 214 28.87 -17.51 -2.44
C SER A 214 30.06 -17.13 -3.33
N SER A 215 30.41 -17.98 -4.30
CA SER A 215 31.55 -17.76 -5.20
C SER A 215 31.40 -16.55 -6.14
N LYS A 216 30.16 -16.23 -6.54
CA LYS A 216 29.85 -15.14 -7.47
C LYS A 216 29.36 -13.87 -6.77
N ASN A 217 29.27 -13.88 -5.44
CA ASN A 217 28.76 -12.77 -4.64
C ASN A 217 27.32 -12.35 -5.04
N LEU A 218 26.40 -13.32 -5.12
CA LEU A 218 25.02 -13.14 -5.60
C LEU A 218 23.97 -13.34 -4.49
N HIS A 219 22.75 -12.87 -4.73
CA HIS A 219 21.56 -13.21 -3.94
C HIS A 219 20.95 -14.55 -4.37
N LEU A 220 20.20 -15.19 -3.46
CA LEU A 220 19.34 -16.34 -3.76
C LEU A 220 17.93 -16.07 -3.24
N ILE A 221 16.96 -16.14 -4.12
CA ILE A 221 15.54 -16.13 -3.77
C ILE A 221 15.02 -17.56 -3.92
N SER A 222 14.55 -18.13 -2.81
CA SER A 222 13.88 -19.43 -2.76
C SER A 222 12.38 -19.19 -2.61
N ASP A 223 11.63 -19.34 -3.69
CA ASP A 223 10.17 -19.33 -3.67
C ASP A 223 9.69 -20.70 -3.15
N GLU A 224 9.30 -20.73 -1.86
CA GLU A 224 8.93 -21.94 -1.13
C GLU A 224 7.40 -22.03 -0.88
N ILE A 225 6.58 -21.42 -1.75
CA ILE A 225 5.12 -21.34 -1.56
C ILE A 225 4.40 -22.70 -1.58
N TYR A 226 5.07 -23.76 -2.06
CA TYR A 226 4.56 -25.13 -2.13
C TYR A 226 5.09 -26.03 -1.00
N SER A 227 5.81 -25.49 -0.01
CA SER A 227 6.50 -26.27 1.02
C SER A 227 5.60 -27.20 1.83
N GLY A 228 4.35 -26.81 2.08
CA GLY A 228 3.34 -27.59 2.79
C GLY A 228 2.72 -28.70 1.96
N THR A 229 2.81 -28.62 0.63
CA THR A 229 2.18 -29.58 -0.31
C THR A 229 3.03 -30.80 -0.67
N VAL A 230 4.24 -30.95 -0.12
CA VAL A 230 5.08 -32.13 -0.39
C VAL A 230 4.52 -33.37 0.32
N PHE A 231 4.15 -34.40 -0.45
CA PHE A 231 3.44 -35.59 0.03
C PHE A 231 4.20 -36.92 -0.20
N SER A 232 5.34 -36.89 -0.88
CA SER A 232 6.18 -38.05 -1.19
C SER A 232 7.65 -37.79 -0.85
N SER A 233 8.46 -38.85 -0.80
CA SER A 233 9.90 -38.75 -0.57
C SER A 233 10.63 -38.31 -1.86
N PRO A 234 11.71 -37.52 -1.78
CA PRO A 234 12.31 -36.96 -0.57
C PRO A 234 11.45 -35.87 0.07
N SER A 235 11.49 -35.79 1.40
CA SER A 235 10.82 -34.72 2.14
C SER A 235 11.36 -33.35 1.74
N PHE A 236 10.52 -32.33 1.92
CA PHE A 236 10.90 -30.96 1.64
C PHE A 236 12.10 -30.52 2.51
N VAL A 237 13.09 -29.88 1.88
CA VAL A 237 14.23 -29.24 2.55
C VAL A 237 14.22 -27.77 2.18
N SER A 238 14.06 -26.91 3.19
CA SER A 238 14.14 -25.46 3.01
C SER A 238 15.58 -25.02 2.82
N ILE A 239 15.80 -23.95 2.05
CA ILE A 239 17.15 -23.38 1.90
C ILE A 239 17.70 -22.88 3.25
N MET A 240 16.83 -22.45 4.17
CA MET A 240 17.23 -22.01 5.50
C MET A 240 17.70 -23.15 6.39
N GLU A 241 17.19 -24.37 6.18
CA GLU A 241 17.69 -25.58 6.86
C GLU A 241 19.14 -25.85 6.44
N VAL A 242 19.42 -25.73 5.14
CA VAL A 242 20.78 -25.91 4.60
C VAL A 242 21.75 -24.87 5.15
N LEU A 243 21.33 -23.61 5.30
CA LEU A 243 22.13 -22.56 5.92
C LEU A 243 22.41 -22.85 7.40
N ASN A 244 21.38 -23.24 8.16
CA ASN A 244 21.51 -23.59 9.58
C ASN A 244 22.50 -24.74 9.77
N ASN A 245 22.35 -25.83 9.01
CA ASN A 245 23.20 -27.02 9.11
C ASN A 245 24.67 -26.73 8.73
N LYS A 246 24.91 -25.72 7.89
CA LYS A 246 26.26 -25.26 7.51
C LYS A 246 26.82 -24.16 8.41
N GLY A 247 26.05 -23.67 9.40
CA GLY A 247 26.45 -22.53 10.24
C GLY A 247 26.54 -21.20 9.47
N LEU A 248 25.82 -21.06 8.34
CA LEU A 248 25.91 -19.90 7.46
C LEU A 248 24.84 -18.83 7.71
N THR A 249 23.87 -19.09 8.57
CA THR A 249 22.68 -18.23 8.78
C THR A 249 23.02 -16.79 9.13
N ASN A 250 24.01 -16.58 10.00
CA ASN A 250 24.45 -15.25 10.46
C ASN A 250 25.68 -14.72 9.70
N THR A 251 25.97 -15.29 8.52
CA THR A 251 27.10 -14.87 7.66
C THR A 251 26.60 -13.97 6.53
N GLU A 252 27.53 -13.34 5.79
CA GLU A 252 27.21 -12.57 4.59
C GLU A 252 26.52 -13.40 3.50
N VAL A 253 26.79 -14.72 3.43
CA VAL A 253 26.06 -15.61 2.52
C VAL A 253 24.62 -15.78 3.01
N GLY A 254 24.40 -15.98 4.31
CA GLY A 254 23.07 -16.13 4.91
C GLY A 254 22.19 -14.90 4.74
N LYS A 255 22.76 -13.69 4.81
CA LYS A 255 22.06 -12.42 4.53
C LYS A 255 21.56 -12.32 3.09
N ARG A 256 22.21 -12.99 2.14
CA ARG A 256 21.87 -12.96 0.71
C ARG A 256 20.83 -14.00 0.29
N VAL A 257 20.34 -14.80 1.22
CA VAL A 257 19.28 -15.78 0.96
C VAL A 257 17.96 -15.24 1.49
N HIS A 258 16.96 -15.26 0.62
CA HIS A 258 15.62 -14.75 0.88
C HIS A 258 14.60 -15.84 0.55
N ILE A 259 13.54 -15.95 1.35
CA ILE A 259 12.41 -16.84 1.06
C ILE A 259 11.21 -16.01 0.63
N VAL A 260 10.53 -16.47 -0.41
CA VAL A 260 9.15 -16.08 -0.73
C VAL A 260 8.21 -17.18 -0.27
N TYR A 261 7.13 -16.80 0.40
CA TYR A 261 6.15 -17.72 0.95
C TYR A 261 4.71 -17.20 0.81
N SER A 262 3.72 -18.09 0.88
CA SER A 262 2.29 -17.78 0.76
C SER A 262 1.44 -18.92 1.31
N LEU A 263 0.23 -18.60 1.78
CA LEU A 263 -0.79 -19.60 2.16
C LEU A 263 -1.61 -20.11 0.96
N SER A 264 -1.36 -19.59 -0.25
CA SER A 264 -2.16 -19.88 -1.45
C SER A 264 -2.19 -21.35 -1.82
N LYS A 265 -1.11 -22.09 -1.57
CA LYS A 265 -0.97 -23.51 -1.97
C LYS A 265 -1.03 -24.44 -0.77
N ASP A 266 -0.40 -24.02 0.32
CA ASP A 266 -0.32 -24.82 1.54
C ASP A 266 -1.64 -24.92 2.29
N LEU A 267 -2.50 -23.87 2.26
CA LEU A 267 -3.88 -23.90 2.79
C LEU A 267 -4.96 -23.78 1.70
N GLY A 268 -4.57 -23.63 0.43
CA GLY A 268 -5.53 -23.46 -0.65
C GLY A 268 -6.29 -22.13 -0.59
N LEU A 269 -5.67 -21.06 -0.10
CA LEU A 269 -6.32 -19.75 0.10
C LEU A 269 -5.82 -18.65 -0.86
N PRO A 270 -5.74 -18.87 -2.19
CA PRO A 270 -5.23 -17.85 -3.12
C PRO A 270 -6.06 -16.55 -3.15
N GLY A 271 -7.38 -16.62 -2.92
CA GLY A 271 -8.29 -15.47 -2.88
C GLY A 271 -8.05 -14.52 -1.71
N PHE A 272 -7.37 -14.97 -0.65
CA PHE A 272 -7.01 -14.14 0.50
C PHE A 272 -5.79 -13.24 0.25
N ARG A 273 -5.06 -13.46 -0.87
CA ARG A 273 -3.95 -12.61 -1.33
C ARG A 273 -2.84 -12.41 -0.27
N ILE A 274 -2.40 -13.49 0.37
CA ILE A 274 -1.30 -13.46 1.34
C ILE A 274 0.03 -13.84 0.69
N GLY A 275 1.05 -13.00 0.87
CA GLY A 275 2.43 -13.30 0.56
C GLY A 275 3.35 -12.84 1.67
N ALA A 276 4.54 -13.43 1.74
CA ALA A 276 5.56 -13.03 2.68
C ALA A 276 6.96 -13.12 2.07
N ILE A 277 7.82 -12.19 2.49
CA ILE A 277 9.27 -12.23 2.29
C ILE A 277 9.88 -12.52 3.64
N TYR A 278 10.81 -13.48 3.70
CA TYR A 278 11.65 -13.71 4.87
C TYR A 278 13.11 -13.48 4.50
N SER A 279 13.83 -12.67 5.27
CA SER A 279 15.26 -12.42 5.08
C SER A 279 15.98 -12.17 6.40
N ASN A 280 17.22 -12.63 6.50
CA ASN A 280 18.12 -12.31 7.62
C ASN A 280 18.90 -11.00 7.40
N ASP A 281 18.72 -10.32 6.27
CA ASP A 281 19.31 -9.00 6.00
C ASP A 281 18.33 -7.90 6.42
N GLU A 282 18.68 -7.20 7.51
CA GLU A 282 17.87 -6.11 8.07
C GLU A 282 17.64 -4.97 7.08
N LEU A 283 18.58 -4.71 6.15
CA LEU A 283 18.40 -3.68 5.13
C LEU A 283 17.36 -4.11 4.09
N VAL A 284 17.36 -5.39 3.71
CA VAL A 284 16.33 -5.94 2.82
C VAL A 284 14.97 -5.93 3.50
N VAL A 285 14.89 -6.35 4.77
CA VAL A 285 13.64 -6.33 5.54
C VAL A 285 13.09 -4.90 5.66
N SER A 286 13.94 -3.92 5.98
CA SER A 286 13.56 -2.52 6.09
C SER A 286 13.07 -1.96 4.75
N ALA A 287 13.84 -2.15 3.66
CA ALA A 287 13.47 -1.68 2.32
C ALA A 287 12.17 -2.37 1.83
N ALA A 288 12.04 -3.68 2.01
CA ALA A 288 10.86 -4.43 1.61
C ALA A 288 9.62 -4.04 2.41
N THR A 289 9.73 -3.79 3.72
CA THR A 289 8.60 -3.30 4.54
C THR A 289 8.11 -1.94 4.04
N LYS A 290 9.05 -1.06 3.71
CA LYS A 290 8.75 0.25 3.14
C LYS A 290 8.05 0.14 1.78
N MET A 291 8.50 -0.77 0.93
CA MET A 291 7.92 -1.04 -0.40
C MET A 291 6.62 -1.84 -0.36
N SER A 292 6.35 -2.64 0.68
CA SER A 292 5.09 -3.38 0.79
C SER A 292 3.88 -2.49 1.00
N SER A 293 4.09 -1.20 1.35
CA SER A 293 3.03 -0.20 1.53
C SER A 293 2.11 -0.01 0.31
N PHE A 294 2.54 -0.44 -0.88
CA PHE A 294 1.77 -0.41 -2.14
C PHE A 294 0.86 -1.63 -2.37
N GLY A 295 0.99 -2.66 -1.53
CA GLY A 295 0.28 -3.94 -1.63
C GLY A 295 0.06 -4.57 -0.27
N LEU A 296 -0.50 -3.81 0.68
CA LEU A 296 -0.77 -4.31 2.03
C LEU A 296 -2.03 -5.19 2.06
N ILE A 297 -2.00 -6.20 2.91
CA ILE A 297 -3.13 -7.09 3.16
C ILE A 297 -4.13 -6.39 4.10
N SER A 298 -5.43 -6.60 3.87
CA SER A 298 -6.47 -6.08 4.77
C SER A 298 -6.31 -6.63 6.19
N SER A 299 -6.51 -5.78 7.20
CA SER A 299 -6.43 -6.18 8.62
C SER A 299 -7.43 -7.30 8.93
N GLN A 300 -8.60 -7.27 8.27
CA GLN A 300 -9.64 -8.29 8.38
C GLN A 300 -9.09 -9.69 8.04
N THR A 301 -8.41 -9.78 6.90
CA THR A 301 -7.86 -11.05 6.42
C THR A 301 -6.70 -11.50 7.30
N GLN A 302 -5.86 -10.57 7.77
CA GLN A 302 -4.80 -10.89 8.74
C GLN A 302 -5.38 -11.45 10.05
N TYR A 303 -6.45 -10.86 10.57
CA TYR A 303 -7.12 -11.30 11.80
C TYR A 303 -7.72 -12.70 11.68
N LEU A 304 -8.52 -12.98 10.64
CA LEU A 304 -9.09 -14.33 10.45
C LEU A 304 -7.98 -15.38 10.34
N LEU A 305 -6.94 -15.08 9.57
CA LEU A 305 -5.84 -16.04 9.39
C LEU A 305 -4.98 -16.21 10.65
N SER A 306 -4.84 -15.19 11.49
CA SER A 306 -4.15 -15.35 12.77
C SER A 306 -4.89 -16.35 13.67
N GLN A 307 -6.23 -16.32 13.68
CA GLN A 307 -7.04 -17.28 14.43
C GLN A 307 -6.88 -18.70 13.89
N ILE A 308 -6.98 -18.88 12.57
CA ILE A 308 -6.80 -20.21 11.92
C ILE A 308 -5.41 -20.78 12.21
N LEU A 309 -4.36 -19.97 12.07
CA LEU A 309 -2.97 -20.40 12.22
C LEU A 309 -2.53 -20.59 13.69
N ALA A 310 -3.22 -19.95 14.63
CA ALA A 310 -3.01 -20.13 16.06
C ALA A 310 -3.54 -21.49 16.56
N ASP A 311 -4.55 -22.07 15.90
CA ASP A 311 -5.05 -23.42 16.23
C ASP A 311 -4.07 -24.51 15.75
N LYS A 312 -3.14 -24.87 16.63
CA LYS A 312 -2.13 -25.92 16.37
C LYS A 312 -2.71 -27.31 16.18
N LYS A 313 -3.87 -27.59 16.76
CA LYS A 313 -4.53 -28.89 16.58
C LYS A 313 -5.11 -28.96 15.17
N PHE A 314 -5.79 -27.90 14.74
CA PHE A 314 -6.35 -27.79 13.40
C PHE A 314 -5.27 -27.83 12.32
N THR A 315 -4.28 -26.94 12.40
CA THR A 315 -3.21 -26.82 11.38
C THR A 315 -2.43 -28.11 11.18
N LYS A 316 -2.06 -28.81 12.26
CA LYS A 316 -1.40 -30.11 12.18
C LYS A 316 -2.26 -31.17 11.48
N ASN A 317 -3.54 -31.26 11.85
CA ASN A 317 -4.48 -32.19 11.23
C ASN A 317 -4.70 -31.87 9.75
N TYR A 318 -4.86 -30.58 9.43
CA TYR A 318 -5.02 -30.10 8.06
C TYR A 318 -3.82 -30.51 7.19
N LEU A 319 -2.59 -30.26 7.63
CA LEU A 319 -1.39 -30.59 6.84
C LEU A 319 -1.27 -32.09 6.55
N VAL A 320 -1.53 -32.94 7.55
CA VAL A 320 -1.48 -34.40 7.38
C VAL A 320 -2.51 -34.87 6.37
N GLU A 321 -3.76 -34.44 6.53
CA GLU A 321 -4.86 -34.87 5.67
C GLU A 321 -4.72 -34.29 4.25
N ASN A 322 -4.31 -33.03 4.11
CA ASN A 322 -4.05 -32.39 2.82
C ASN A 322 -2.96 -33.13 2.02
N ARG A 323 -1.82 -33.46 2.66
CA ARG A 323 -0.74 -34.24 2.02
C ARG A 323 -1.21 -35.64 1.61
N LYS A 324 -1.99 -36.31 2.45
CA LYS A 324 -2.59 -37.62 2.12
C LYS A 324 -3.52 -37.52 0.91
N ARG A 325 -4.42 -36.53 0.87
CA ARG A 325 -5.35 -36.31 -0.24
C ARG A 325 -4.61 -35.95 -1.54
N LEU A 326 -3.57 -35.11 -1.46
CA LEU A 326 -2.71 -34.78 -2.60
C LEU A 326 -2.03 -36.03 -3.17
N LYS A 327 -1.46 -36.88 -2.31
CA LYS A 327 -0.85 -38.16 -2.73
C LYS A 327 -1.85 -39.04 -3.47
N GLN A 328 -3.04 -39.24 -2.90
CA GLN A 328 -4.10 -40.03 -3.54
C GLN A 328 -4.48 -39.46 -4.91
N ARG A 329 -4.63 -38.13 -5.01
CA ARG A 329 -4.98 -37.47 -6.28
C ARG A 329 -3.87 -37.59 -7.32
N HIS A 330 -2.62 -37.48 -6.91
CA HIS A 330 -1.46 -37.67 -7.77
C HIS A 330 -1.42 -39.09 -8.35
N GLU A 331 -1.59 -40.12 -7.52
CA GLU A 331 -1.65 -41.53 -7.96
C GLU A 331 -2.82 -41.81 -8.91
N MET A 332 -3.95 -41.10 -8.76
CA MET A 332 -5.07 -41.16 -9.71
C MET A 332 -4.74 -40.46 -11.03
N MET A 333 -4.06 -39.33 -10.98
CA MET A 333 -3.73 -38.50 -12.14
C MET A 333 -2.65 -39.14 -13.02
N GLU A 334 -1.64 -39.79 -12.44
CA GLU A 334 -0.63 -40.57 -13.19
C GLU A 334 -1.28 -41.64 -14.07
N LYS A 335 -2.44 -42.16 -13.66
CA LYS A 335 -3.21 -43.14 -14.43
C LYS A 335 -4.03 -42.53 -15.58
N ALA A 336 -4.12 -41.20 -15.70
CA ALA A 336 -5.22 -40.54 -16.43
C ALA A 336 -4.85 -39.45 -17.47
N LEU A 337 -3.60 -39.01 -17.67
CA LEU A 337 -3.36 -37.75 -18.40
C LEU A 337 -2.88 -37.81 -19.87
N GLN A 338 -3.56 -37.04 -20.73
CA GLN A 338 -2.99 -36.29 -21.87
C GLN A 338 -3.69 -34.92 -22.12
N LYS A 339 -2.83 -33.89 -22.29
CA LYS A 339 -2.91 -32.62 -23.06
C LYS A 339 -3.89 -31.46 -22.75
N THR A 340 -3.52 -30.32 -23.33
CA THR A 340 -3.57 -28.89 -22.93
C THR A 340 -4.83 -28.11 -23.35
N GLY A 341 -5.27 -27.10 -22.57
CA GLY A 341 -6.56 -26.42 -22.83
C GLY A 341 -6.84 -25.06 -22.16
N TRP A 342 -5.89 -24.12 -22.06
CA TRP A 342 -6.17 -22.83 -21.39
C TRP A 342 -7.10 -21.90 -22.21
N GLU A 343 -6.72 -21.49 -23.42
CA GLU A 343 -7.57 -20.58 -24.23
C GLU A 343 -8.92 -21.19 -24.64
N GLU A 344 -8.97 -22.52 -24.68
CA GLU A 344 -10.18 -23.26 -24.99
C GLU A 344 -11.06 -23.41 -23.75
N TYR A 345 -10.50 -23.51 -22.54
CA TYR A 345 -11.25 -23.52 -21.27
C TYR A 345 -12.12 -22.28 -21.12
N ASP A 346 -11.56 -21.08 -21.33
CA ASP A 346 -12.30 -19.83 -21.15
C ASP A 346 -13.50 -19.71 -22.10
N LYS A 347 -13.41 -20.31 -23.29
CA LYS A 347 -14.51 -20.33 -24.27
C LYS A 347 -15.58 -21.38 -23.94
N ASN A 348 -15.21 -22.43 -23.20
CA ASN A 348 -16.05 -23.61 -23.00
C ASN A 348 -15.77 -24.29 -21.65
N PRO A 349 -16.01 -23.66 -20.50
CA PRO A 349 -15.66 -24.22 -19.20
C PRO A 349 -16.60 -25.37 -18.82
N TYR A 350 -16.03 -26.47 -18.29
CA TYR A 350 -16.82 -27.58 -17.75
C TYR A 350 -17.74 -27.13 -16.60
N HIS A 351 -18.99 -27.56 -16.65
CA HIS A 351 -19.93 -27.48 -15.52
C HIS A 351 -20.70 -28.81 -15.42
N PRO A 352 -20.73 -29.46 -14.25
CA PRO A 352 -21.23 -30.84 -14.11
C PRO A 352 -22.67 -31.04 -14.57
N THR A 353 -23.50 -30.00 -14.51
CA THR A 353 -24.90 -30.03 -14.95
C THR A 353 -25.21 -29.08 -16.12
N GLY A 354 -24.36 -28.09 -16.35
CA GLY A 354 -24.65 -26.94 -17.24
C GLY A 354 -23.83 -26.95 -18.52
N ASN A 355 -22.67 -27.59 -18.48
CA ASN A 355 -21.78 -27.80 -19.62
C ASN A 355 -20.91 -29.04 -19.35
N PRO A 356 -21.49 -30.25 -19.29
CA PRO A 356 -20.77 -31.46 -18.91
C PRO A 356 -19.70 -31.89 -19.92
N THR A 357 -19.74 -31.33 -21.14
CA THR A 357 -18.75 -31.52 -22.20
C THR A 357 -17.73 -30.38 -22.29
N GLY A 358 -17.82 -29.40 -21.39
CA GLY A 358 -16.86 -28.32 -21.32
C GLY A 358 -15.47 -28.82 -20.91
N ILE A 359 -14.48 -27.98 -21.12
CA ILE A 359 -13.09 -28.26 -20.83
C ILE A 359 -12.86 -28.18 -19.32
N ILE A 360 -12.18 -29.18 -18.80
CA ILE A 360 -11.80 -29.25 -17.38
C ILE A 360 -10.41 -28.61 -17.25
N GLN A 361 -10.31 -27.55 -16.43
CA GLN A 361 -9.04 -26.89 -16.16
C GLN A 361 -8.16 -27.77 -15.26
N MET A 362 -7.06 -28.29 -15.80
CA MET A 362 -6.03 -29.05 -15.06
C MET A 362 -4.67 -28.35 -14.99
N GLY A 363 -4.54 -27.16 -15.59
CA GLY A 363 -3.30 -26.37 -15.64
C GLY A 363 -3.16 -25.27 -14.57
N LEU A 364 -4.15 -25.11 -13.69
CA LEU A 364 -4.11 -24.15 -12.59
C LEU A 364 -3.75 -24.87 -11.28
N ALA A 365 -2.68 -24.42 -10.62
CA ALA A 365 -2.26 -24.98 -9.33
C ALA A 365 -3.14 -24.45 -8.18
N GLU A 366 -4.38 -24.92 -8.07
CA GLU A 366 -5.29 -24.66 -6.97
C GLU A 366 -5.47 -25.90 -6.09
N ASN A 367 -5.40 -25.71 -4.77
CA ASN A 367 -5.57 -26.80 -3.82
C ASN A 367 -6.90 -26.66 -3.06
N GLN A 368 -7.90 -27.44 -3.47
CA GLN A 368 -9.26 -27.42 -2.89
C GLN A 368 -9.53 -28.64 -1.99
N LEU A 369 -8.54 -29.53 -1.86
CA LEU A 369 -8.76 -30.90 -1.37
C LEU A 369 -9.23 -30.97 0.08
N SER A 370 -8.94 -29.96 0.89
CA SER A 370 -9.23 -29.92 2.33
C SER A 370 -10.12 -28.74 2.75
N PHE A 371 -10.92 -28.21 1.82
CA PHE A 371 -11.84 -27.10 2.12
C PHE A 371 -12.93 -27.49 3.14
N ASP A 372 -13.38 -28.74 3.15
CA ASP A 372 -14.28 -29.30 4.17
C ASP A 372 -13.75 -29.10 5.60
N LEU A 373 -12.43 -29.22 5.80
CA LEU A 373 -11.80 -29.02 7.10
C LEU A 373 -11.85 -27.54 7.51
N LEU A 374 -11.58 -26.63 6.58
CA LEU A 374 -11.64 -25.18 6.81
C LEU A 374 -13.09 -24.73 7.06
N GLU A 375 -14.05 -25.22 6.27
CA GLU A 375 -15.48 -24.95 6.44
C GLU A 375 -15.99 -25.45 7.80
N SER A 376 -15.60 -26.67 8.20
CA SER A 376 -15.93 -27.23 9.52
C SER A 376 -15.32 -26.41 10.65
N TRP A 377 -14.07 -25.94 10.50
CA TRP A 377 -13.43 -25.07 11.48
C TRP A 377 -14.16 -23.72 11.60
N LEU A 378 -14.48 -23.07 10.47
CA LEU A 378 -15.22 -21.80 10.45
C LEU A 378 -16.60 -21.94 11.10
N THR A 379 -17.30 -23.04 10.83
CA THR A 379 -18.64 -23.32 11.41
C THR A 379 -18.56 -23.52 12.92
N SER A 380 -17.49 -24.14 13.43
CA SER A 380 -17.29 -24.35 14.87
C SER A 380 -16.74 -23.14 15.62
N HIS A 381 -16.32 -22.09 14.90
CA HIS A 381 -15.77 -20.86 15.46
C HIS A 381 -16.51 -19.63 14.88
N PRO A 382 -17.79 -19.41 15.19
CA PRO A 382 -18.58 -18.32 14.61
C PRO A 382 -18.00 -16.93 14.90
N ASN A 383 -17.27 -16.77 16.00
CA ASN A 383 -16.57 -15.52 16.36
C ASN A 383 -15.30 -15.25 15.53
N SER A 384 -14.87 -16.20 14.69
CA SER A 384 -13.68 -16.08 13.84
C SER A 384 -13.92 -15.30 12.55
N SER A 385 -15.10 -14.69 12.37
CA SER A 385 -15.44 -13.91 11.17
C SER A 385 -15.60 -14.80 9.93
N GLY A 386 -16.30 -15.92 10.08
CA GLY A 386 -16.71 -16.79 8.98
C GLY A 386 -17.68 -16.11 8.02
N PHE A 387 -17.85 -16.67 6.83
CA PHE A 387 -18.73 -16.17 5.78
C PHE A 387 -19.38 -17.34 5.03
N GLU A 388 -20.55 -17.11 4.46
CA GLU A 388 -21.19 -18.06 3.55
C GLU A 388 -20.47 -18.08 2.19
N GLY A 389 -20.44 -19.24 1.51
CA GLY A 389 -19.75 -19.38 0.23
C GLY A 389 -18.22 -19.41 0.36
N PHE A 390 -17.70 -20.24 1.28
CA PHE A 390 -16.26 -20.28 1.57
C PHE A 390 -15.41 -20.55 0.32
N LYS A 391 -15.84 -21.52 -0.49
CA LYS A 391 -15.12 -21.97 -1.68
C LYS A 391 -14.98 -20.84 -2.71
N GLU A 392 -16.06 -20.11 -2.98
CA GLU A 392 -16.06 -19.02 -3.96
C GLU A 392 -15.07 -17.92 -3.57
N ILE A 393 -14.93 -17.63 -2.27
CA ILE A 393 -14.05 -16.59 -1.73
C ILE A 393 -12.59 -17.07 -1.62
N ALA A 394 -12.37 -18.34 -1.27
CA ALA A 394 -11.03 -18.89 -1.09
C ALA A 394 -10.22 -18.98 -2.40
N LEU A 395 -10.89 -19.14 -3.55
CA LEU A 395 -10.26 -19.36 -4.86
C LEU A 395 -9.75 -18.09 -5.55
N PHE A 396 -8.94 -18.27 -6.61
CA PHE A 396 -8.48 -17.14 -7.40
C PHE A 396 -9.67 -16.40 -8.01
N GLN A 397 -9.65 -15.09 -7.83
CA GLN A 397 -10.57 -14.19 -8.52
C GLN A 397 -9.92 -13.65 -9.78
N ASP A 398 -10.78 -13.37 -10.75
CA ASP A 398 -10.46 -12.48 -11.86
C ASP A 398 -9.79 -11.20 -11.34
N TYR A 399 -8.82 -10.68 -12.08
CA TYR A 399 -8.16 -9.40 -11.80
C TYR A 399 -9.13 -8.21 -11.78
N HIS A 400 -10.32 -8.36 -12.36
CA HIS A 400 -11.40 -7.39 -12.23
C HIS A 400 -12.02 -7.32 -10.82
N GLY A 401 -11.92 -8.39 -10.01
CA GLY A 401 -12.54 -8.52 -8.69
C GLY A 401 -14.01 -8.97 -8.72
N LEU A 402 -14.63 -9.11 -7.55
CA LEU A 402 -15.99 -9.63 -7.40
C LEU A 402 -17.02 -8.69 -8.06
N PRO A 403 -17.86 -9.18 -9.00
CA PRO A 403 -18.88 -8.37 -9.66
C PRO A 403 -19.82 -7.65 -8.68
N ASP A 404 -20.29 -8.35 -7.64
CA ASP A 404 -21.19 -7.78 -6.62
C ASP A 404 -20.54 -6.61 -5.89
N PHE A 405 -19.25 -6.73 -5.57
CA PHE A 405 -18.52 -5.63 -4.93
C PHE A 405 -18.34 -4.45 -5.89
N LYS A 406 -17.97 -4.67 -7.15
CA LYS A 406 -17.85 -3.59 -8.13
C LYS A 406 -19.18 -2.85 -8.32
N ASN A 407 -20.28 -3.59 -8.45
CA ASN A 407 -21.62 -3.05 -8.59
C ASN A 407 -22.01 -2.19 -7.37
N ALA A 408 -21.86 -2.76 -6.16
CA ALA A 408 -22.17 -2.05 -4.93
C ALA A 408 -21.29 -0.78 -4.74
N LEU A 409 -20.02 -0.85 -5.14
CA LEU A 409 -19.09 0.28 -5.04
C LEU A 409 -19.43 1.40 -6.04
N VAL A 410 -19.74 1.11 -7.30
CA VAL A 410 -20.13 2.17 -8.27
C VAL A 410 -21.46 2.82 -7.89
N ASP A 411 -22.38 2.07 -7.31
CA ASP A 411 -23.64 2.60 -6.79
C ASP A 411 -23.40 3.52 -5.60
N PHE A 412 -22.55 3.09 -4.65
CA PHE A 412 -22.18 3.91 -3.49
C PHE A 412 -21.44 5.19 -3.90
N MET A 413 -20.50 5.09 -4.86
CA MET A 413 -19.82 6.26 -5.45
C MET A 413 -20.82 7.24 -6.08
N SER A 414 -21.86 6.73 -6.75
CA SER A 414 -22.94 7.53 -7.33
C SER A 414 -23.78 8.20 -6.24
N GLU A 415 -24.14 7.45 -5.19
CA GLU A 415 -24.96 7.93 -4.06
C GLU A 415 -24.29 9.07 -3.28
N ILE A 416 -22.99 8.93 -2.97
CA ILE A 416 -22.21 9.98 -2.30
C ILE A 416 -22.25 11.30 -3.06
N ARG A 417 -22.28 11.22 -4.39
CA ARG A 417 -22.37 12.34 -5.34
C ARG A 417 -23.81 12.74 -5.65
N GLU A 418 -24.74 12.44 -4.74
CA GLU A 418 -26.17 12.75 -4.86
C GLU A 418 -26.78 12.26 -6.19
N ASN A 419 -26.25 11.16 -6.73
CA ASN A 419 -26.68 10.58 -8.00
C ASN A 419 -26.51 11.49 -9.24
N LYS A 420 -25.72 12.57 -9.16
CA LYS A 420 -25.40 13.47 -10.29
C LYS A 420 -24.46 12.82 -11.31
N VAL A 421 -23.72 11.79 -10.88
CA VAL A 421 -22.84 10.97 -11.72
C VAL A 421 -23.25 9.52 -11.58
N ARG A 422 -23.18 8.78 -12.69
CA ARG A 422 -23.35 7.33 -12.75
C ARG A 422 -22.03 6.71 -13.16
N PHE A 423 -21.56 5.73 -12.39
CA PHE A 423 -20.34 4.99 -12.70
C PHE A 423 -20.68 3.61 -13.27
N LYS A 424 -19.82 3.11 -14.16
CA LYS A 424 -19.97 1.78 -14.77
C LYS A 424 -18.96 0.81 -14.13
N PRO A 425 -19.36 -0.40 -13.72
CA PRO A 425 -18.45 -1.40 -13.14
C PRO A 425 -17.28 -1.74 -14.07
N ASN A 426 -17.51 -1.82 -15.37
CA ASN A 426 -16.46 -2.16 -16.35
C ASN A 426 -15.37 -1.09 -16.49
N ASN A 427 -15.66 0.15 -16.07
CA ASN A 427 -14.71 1.26 -16.09
C ASN A 427 -13.94 1.37 -14.76
N LEU A 428 -14.20 0.47 -13.81
CA LEU A 428 -13.62 0.45 -12.48
C LEU A 428 -12.54 -0.64 -12.37
N VAL A 429 -11.37 -0.26 -11.85
CA VAL A 429 -10.26 -1.15 -11.51
C VAL A 429 -10.03 -1.10 -10.00
N LEU A 430 -10.02 -2.25 -9.35
CA LEU A 430 -9.80 -2.37 -7.91
C LEU A 430 -8.30 -2.49 -7.58
N THR A 431 -7.89 -1.90 -6.46
CA THR A 431 -6.49 -1.85 -5.98
C THR A 431 -6.44 -1.92 -4.45
N ALA A 432 -5.29 -2.30 -3.88
CA ALA A 432 -5.08 -2.41 -2.43
C ALA A 432 -4.90 -1.05 -1.73
N GLY A 433 -5.85 -0.12 -1.93
CA GLY A 433 -5.85 1.23 -1.37
C GLY A 433 -5.57 2.33 -2.41
N ALA A 434 -5.88 3.57 -2.05
CA ALA A 434 -5.67 4.73 -2.93
C ALA A 434 -4.19 4.98 -3.27
N THR A 435 -3.26 4.66 -2.37
CA THR A 435 -1.81 4.68 -2.66
C THR A 435 -1.47 3.74 -3.82
N SER A 436 -1.99 2.51 -3.80
CA SER A 436 -1.83 1.54 -4.88
C SER A 436 -2.49 2.00 -6.19
N ALA A 437 -3.66 2.64 -6.11
CA ALA A 437 -4.35 3.24 -7.27
C ALA A 437 -3.52 4.35 -7.94
N ASN A 438 -3.03 5.30 -7.14
CA ASN A 438 -2.21 6.42 -7.62
C ASN A 438 -0.92 5.91 -8.28
N GLU A 439 -0.23 4.96 -7.66
CA GLU A 439 0.98 4.36 -8.22
C GLU A 439 0.70 3.57 -9.51
N THR A 440 -0.39 2.79 -9.54
CA THR A 440 -0.79 2.04 -10.74
C THR A 440 -1.04 2.99 -11.90
N LEU A 441 -1.71 4.13 -11.67
CA LEU A 441 -1.88 5.16 -12.69
C LEU A 441 -0.54 5.73 -13.16
N MET A 442 0.44 5.94 -12.27
CA MET A 442 1.78 6.38 -12.69
C MET A 442 2.45 5.36 -13.60
N PHE A 443 2.44 4.07 -13.25
CA PHE A 443 2.98 3.02 -14.12
C PHE A 443 2.26 2.88 -15.46
N CYS A 444 0.97 3.26 -15.54
CA CYS A 444 0.21 3.24 -16.79
C CYS A 444 0.42 4.50 -17.65
N LEU A 445 0.68 5.65 -17.03
CA LEU A 445 0.59 6.95 -17.69
C LEU A 445 1.94 7.65 -17.86
N ALA A 446 3.00 7.24 -17.16
CA ALA A 446 4.29 7.92 -17.13
C ALA A 446 5.46 6.94 -17.20
N ASP A 447 6.54 7.38 -17.83
CA ASP A 447 7.85 6.73 -17.81
C ASP A 447 8.77 7.39 -16.76
N PRO A 448 9.87 6.73 -16.33
CA PRO A 448 10.87 7.38 -15.49
C PRO A 448 11.37 8.71 -16.09
N GLY A 449 11.32 9.80 -15.30
CA GLY A 449 11.66 11.15 -15.75
C GLY A 449 10.49 11.97 -16.33
N ASP A 450 9.32 11.37 -16.55
CA ASP A 450 8.09 12.12 -16.80
C ASP A 450 7.58 12.80 -15.51
N ALA A 451 6.73 13.82 -15.65
CA ALA A 451 6.24 14.60 -14.50
C ALA A 451 4.72 14.77 -14.45
N PHE A 452 4.18 14.83 -13.23
CA PHE A 452 2.83 15.30 -12.93
C PHE A 452 2.87 16.63 -12.17
N LEU A 453 1.94 17.53 -12.51
CA LEU A 453 1.77 18.80 -11.81
C LEU A 453 0.81 18.63 -10.63
N ILE A 454 1.14 19.15 -9.45
CA ILE A 454 0.32 18.97 -8.24
C ILE A 454 0.19 20.29 -7.47
N PRO A 455 -1.02 20.77 -7.12
CA PRO A 455 -1.22 22.00 -6.34
C PRO A 455 -0.69 21.88 -4.91
N THR A 456 0.12 22.86 -4.48
CA THR A 456 0.59 22.92 -3.10
C THR A 456 -0.33 23.77 -2.22
N PRO A 457 -0.55 23.40 -0.96
CA PRO A 457 0.00 22.21 -0.30
C PRO A 457 -0.74 20.91 -0.72
N TYR A 458 -0.03 19.78 -0.69
CA TYR A 458 -0.58 18.47 -1.05
C TYR A 458 -0.24 17.38 -0.02
N TYR A 459 -0.86 16.19 -0.17
CA TYR A 459 -0.61 15.03 0.68
C TYR A 459 0.87 14.58 0.61
N PRO A 460 1.63 14.62 1.72
CA PRO A 460 3.07 14.31 1.72
C PRO A 460 3.41 12.92 1.16
N GLY A 461 2.48 11.96 1.27
CA GLY A 461 2.71 10.62 0.75
C GLY A 461 2.82 10.55 -0.78
N PHE A 462 2.38 11.57 -1.53
CA PHE A 462 2.54 11.58 -2.99
C PHE A 462 4.00 11.53 -3.44
N ASP A 463 4.95 12.09 -2.66
CA ASP A 463 6.37 11.99 -3.02
C ASP A 463 6.84 10.53 -3.06
N ARG A 464 6.38 9.72 -2.10
CA ARG A 464 6.62 8.28 -2.10
C ARG A 464 5.78 7.58 -3.16
N ASP A 465 4.48 7.86 -3.16
CA ASP A 465 3.48 7.08 -3.88
C ASP A 465 3.62 7.21 -5.40
N LEU A 466 4.04 8.40 -5.86
CA LEU A 466 4.11 8.72 -7.28
C LEU A 466 5.52 8.63 -7.85
N LYS A 467 6.58 8.73 -7.04
CA LYS A 467 7.97 8.85 -7.52
C LYS A 467 8.82 7.62 -7.26
N TRP A 468 8.71 7.02 -6.06
CA TRP A 468 9.77 6.15 -5.55
C TRP A 468 9.98 4.88 -6.38
N ARG A 469 8.90 4.18 -6.75
CA ARG A 469 9.00 2.96 -7.59
C ARG A 469 8.86 3.24 -9.08
N THR A 470 8.17 4.29 -9.47
CA THR A 470 7.84 4.62 -10.87
C THR A 470 8.97 5.41 -11.55
N GLY A 471 9.76 6.18 -10.78
CA GLY A 471 10.71 7.15 -11.31
C GLY A 471 10.07 8.42 -11.90
N ALA A 472 8.76 8.62 -11.73
CA ALA A 472 8.10 9.85 -12.14
C ALA A 472 8.45 11.00 -11.18
N GLU A 473 8.29 12.23 -11.66
CA GLU A 473 8.58 13.45 -10.91
C GLU A 473 7.32 14.25 -10.58
N ILE A 474 7.39 15.04 -9.52
CA ILE A 474 6.34 15.96 -9.11
C ILE A 474 6.83 17.38 -9.33
N VAL A 475 6.03 18.18 -10.04
CA VAL A 475 6.27 19.62 -10.19
C VAL A 475 5.14 20.40 -9.52
N PRO A 476 5.44 21.14 -8.44
CA PRO A 476 4.44 21.92 -7.72
C PRO A 476 3.74 23.00 -8.55
N ILE A 477 2.41 23.07 -8.46
CA ILE A 477 1.60 24.23 -8.81
C ILE A 477 1.49 25.07 -7.53
N HIS A 478 2.27 26.15 -7.44
CA HIS A 478 2.35 26.94 -6.22
C HIS A 478 1.07 27.78 -6.01
N CYS A 479 0.24 27.40 -5.05
CA CYS A 479 -0.89 28.18 -4.57
C CYS A 479 -0.53 28.96 -3.29
N SER A 480 -1.12 30.14 -3.10
CA SER A 480 -0.78 31.09 -2.03
C SER A 480 -1.90 31.23 -1.00
N SER A 481 -1.59 31.47 0.26
CA SER A 481 -2.62 31.75 1.28
C SER A 481 -3.37 33.05 1.01
N SER A 482 -2.79 33.99 0.23
CA SER A 482 -3.42 35.26 -0.13
C SER A 482 -4.73 35.12 -0.90
N ASN A 483 -4.93 33.99 -1.60
CA ASN A 483 -6.18 33.65 -2.27
C ASN A 483 -6.87 32.42 -1.67
N GLY A 484 -6.44 31.97 -0.48
CA GLY A 484 -6.93 30.75 0.15
C GLY A 484 -6.44 29.46 -0.51
N PHE A 485 -5.23 29.46 -1.07
CA PHE A 485 -4.58 28.34 -1.76
C PHE A 485 -5.35 27.84 -2.99
N ARG A 486 -6.08 28.73 -3.66
CA ARG A 486 -6.88 28.41 -4.86
C ARG A 486 -5.99 28.23 -6.08
N ILE A 487 -6.34 27.28 -6.94
CA ILE A 487 -5.65 27.03 -8.21
C ILE A 487 -5.95 28.20 -9.16
N THR A 488 -4.90 28.73 -9.80
CA THR A 488 -5.02 29.81 -10.79
C THR A 488 -4.47 29.37 -12.13
N LYS A 489 -4.96 29.99 -13.21
CA LYS A 489 -4.42 29.77 -14.56
C LYS A 489 -2.92 30.04 -14.63
N GLN A 490 -2.46 31.12 -13.99
CA GLN A 490 -1.04 31.49 -14.00
C GLN A 490 -0.18 30.44 -13.32
N ALA A 491 -0.58 29.96 -12.14
CA ALA A 491 0.17 28.93 -11.42
C ALA A 491 0.29 27.61 -12.21
N LEU A 492 -0.76 27.23 -12.96
CA LEU A 492 -0.73 26.06 -13.85
C LEU A 492 0.30 26.22 -14.98
N GLU A 493 0.30 27.39 -15.64
CA GLU A 493 1.27 27.67 -16.72
C GLU A 493 2.70 27.77 -16.20
N ASP A 494 2.92 28.40 -15.03
CA ASP A 494 4.24 28.53 -14.41
C ASP A 494 4.82 27.16 -14.06
N ALA A 495 4.00 26.26 -13.48
CA ALA A 495 4.42 24.89 -13.17
C ALA A 495 4.77 24.10 -14.44
N TYR A 496 3.99 24.26 -15.50
CA TYR A 496 4.27 23.63 -16.79
C TYR A 496 5.60 24.13 -17.38
N GLN A 497 5.82 25.44 -17.41
CA GLN A 497 7.07 26.03 -17.89
C GLN A 497 8.27 25.60 -17.05
N LYS A 498 8.11 25.53 -15.72
CA LYS A 498 9.14 25.02 -14.80
C LYS A 498 9.52 23.58 -15.13
N ALA A 499 8.54 22.71 -15.38
CA ALA A 499 8.81 21.33 -15.79
C ALA A 499 9.59 21.27 -17.11
N GLN A 500 9.20 22.08 -18.11
CA GLN A 500 9.92 22.19 -19.39
C GLN A 500 11.36 22.67 -19.21
N ASN A 501 11.59 23.67 -18.35
CA ASN A 501 12.93 24.17 -18.03
C ASN A 501 13.81 23.12 -17.32
N GLN A 502 13.19 22.15 -16.65
CA GLN A 502 13.86 21.01 -16.02
C GLN A 502 14.02 19.81 -16.98
N ASN A 503 13.67 19.97 -18.27
CA ASN A 503 13.62 18.90 -19.27
C ASN A 503 12.70 17.73 -18.89
N LEU A 504 11.67 18.00 -18.09
CA LEU A 504 10.65 17.02 -17.72
C LEU A 504 9.49 17.08 -18.70
N LYS A 505 9.01 15.92 -19.14
CA LYS A 505 7.81 15.81 -19.97
C LYS A 505 6.59 15.73 -19.06
N VAL A 506 5.74 16.75 -19.10
CA VAL A 506 4.50 16.77 -18.31
C VAL A 506 3.50 15.80 -18.92
N LYS A 507 3.00 14.88 -18.10
CA LYS A 507 2.00 13.87 -18.48
C LYS A 507 0.60 14.20 -17.99
N GLY A 508 0.50 14.92 -16.88
CA GLY A 508 -0.80 15.26 -16.33
C GLY A 508 -0.77 16.22 -15.16
N VAL A 509 -1.96 16.48 -14.64
CA VAL A 509 -2.19 17.15 -13.37
C VAL A 509 -2.83 16.14 -12.42
N LEU A 510 -2.39 16.11 -11.17
CA LEU A 510 -3.05 15.37 -10.09
C LEU A 510 -3.58 16.36 -9.06
N VAL A 511 -4.86 16.25 -8.74
CA VAL A 511 -5.51 17.05 -7.68
C VAL A 511 -6.22 16.14 -6.70
N THR A 512 -6.23 16.50 -5.41
CA THR A 512 -7.09 15.87 -4.41
C THR A 512 -8.30 16.77 -4.16
N ASN A 513 -9.50 16.25 -4.37
CA ASN A 513 -10.74 17.02 -4.23
C ASN A 513 -11.82 16.18 -3.52
N PRO A 514 -12.23 16.52 -2.29
CA PRO A 514 -11.70 17.60 -1.43
C PRO A 514 -10.22 17.48 -1.07
N SER A 515 -9.56 18.61 -0.80
CA SER A 515 -8.12 18.69 -0.59
C SER A 515 -7.64 18.10 0.73
N ASN A 516 -6.55 17.33 0.66
CA ASN A 516 -5.62 17.10 1.75
C ASN A 516 -4.34 17.88 1.44
N PRO A 517 -3.97 18.90 2.22
CA PRO A 517 -4.35 19.11 3.62
C PRO A 517 -5.43 20.16 3.90
N LEU A 518 -5.97 20.84 2.88
CA LEU A 518 -6.73 22.09 3.10
C LEU A 518 -8.14 21.89 3.67
N GLY A 519 -8.76 20.72 3.49
CA GLY A 519 -10.16 20.48 3.90
C GLY A 519 -11.19 21.25 3.06
N THR A 520 -10.80 21.70 1.86
CA THR A 520 -11.65 22.49 0.96
C THR A 520 -11.97 21.72 -0.32
N SER A 521 -13.18 21.89 -0.83
CA SER A 521 -13.55 21.44 -2.18
C SER A 521 -13.08 22.45 -3.24
N LEU A 522 -12.69 21.93 -4.41
CA LEU A 522 -12.45 22.75 -5.60
C LEU A 522 -13.76 23.40 -6.05
N THR A 523 -13.68 24.66 -6.48
CA THR A 523 -14.81 25.36 -7.09
C THR A 523 -15.04 24.91 -8.52
N LEU A 524 -16.26 25.13 -9.04
CA LEU A 524 -16.56 24.88 -10.45
C LEU A 524 -15.63 25.65 -11.40
N HIS A 525 -15.21 26.86 -11.01
CA HIS A 525 -14.23 27.63 -11.76
C HIS A 525 -12.87 26.92 -11.85
N GLU A 526 -12.34 26.43 -10.73
CA GLU A 526 -11.09 25.67 -10.70
C GLU A 526 -11.17 24.38 -11.52
N LEU A 527 -12.29 23.65 -11.42
CA LEU A 527 -12.52 22.45 -12.24
C LEU A 527 -12.54 22.78 -13.74
N HIS A 528 -13.16 23.90 -14.15
CA HIS A 528 -13.11 24.37 -15.53
C HIS A 528 -11.70 24.77 -15.97
N LEU A 529 -10.92 25.42 -15.11
CA LEU A 529 -9.52 25.75 -15.40
C LEU A 529 -8.71 24.48 -15.67
N LEU A 530 -8.87 23.45 -14.84
CA LEU A 530 -8.18 22.17 -15.00
C LEU A 530 -8.55 21.49 -16.33
N ILE A 531 -9.84 21.37 -16.65
CA ILE A 531 -10.31 20.77 -17.91
C ILE A 531 -9.77 21.53 -19.13
N ASN A 532 -9.82 22.87 -19.11
CA ASN A 532 -9.30 23.67 -20.21
C ASN A 532 -7.78 23.51 -20.36
N PHE A 533 -7.05 23.49 -19.25
CA PHE A 533 -5.60 23.34 -19.25
C PHE A 533 -5.18 21.99 -19.83
N ILE A 534 -5.73 20.88 -19.34
CA ILE A 534 -5.38 19.54 -19.84
C ILE A 534 -5.77 19.36 -21.31
N SER A 535 -6.90 19.95 -21.74
CA SER A 535 -7.34 19.90 -23.13
C SER A 535 -6.36 20.65 -24.04
N SER A 536 -5.92 21.85 -23.65
CA SER A 536 -5.01 22.67 -24.46
C SER A 536 -3.61 22.08 -24.61
N LYS A 537 -3.15 21.31 -23.61
CA LYS A 537 -1.80 20.74 -23.55
C LYS A 537 -1.78 19.23 -23.82
N ASN A 538 -2.93 18.63 -24.11
CA ASN A 538 -3.06 17.19 -24.33
C ASN A 538 -2.51 16.36 -23.16
N LEU A 539 -2.97 16.65 -21.94
CA LEU A 539 -2.50 16.06 -20.69
C LEU A 539 -3.58 15.18 -20.03
N HIS A 540 -3.17 14.32 -19.10
CA HIS A 540 -4.08 13.59 -18.21
C HIS A 540 -4.50 14.45 -17.00
N LEU A 541 -5.64 14.13 -16.40
CA LEU A 541 -6.07 14.64 -15.11
C LEU A 541 -6.44 13.47 -14.20
N ILE A 542 -5.76 13.38 -13.06
CA ILE A 542 -6.12 12.47 -11.98
C ILE A 542 -6.82 13.30 -10.90
N SER A 543 -8.10 13.01 -10.67
CA SER A 543 -8.89 13.56 -9.57
C SER A 543 -8.95 12.52 -8.46
N ASP A 544 -8.14 12.70 -7.43
CA ASP A 544 -8.22 11.90 -6.20
C ASP A 544 -9.43 12.40 -5.38
N GLU A 545 -10.54 11.68 -5.49
CA GLU A 545 -11.83 12.01 -4.85
C GLU A 545 -12.06 11.21 -3.58
N ILE A 546 -10.99 10.78 -2.89
CA ILE A 546 -11.04 9.95 -1.68
C ILE A 546 -11.86 10.56 -0.52
N TYR A 547 -12.04 11.89 -0.49
CA TYR A 547 -12.81 12.60 0.53
C TYR A 547 -14.24 12.98 0.09
N SER A 548 -14.71 12.47 -1.05
CA SER A 548 -16.01 12.88 -1.64
C SER A 548 -17.23 12.69 -0.71
N GLY A 549 -17.20 11.69 0.17
CA GLY A 549 -18.24 11.43 1.18
C GLY A 549 -18.16 12.31 2.42
N THR A 550 -17.04 12.99 2.63
CA THR A 550 -16.75 13.78 3.85
C THR A 550 -17.08 15.28 3.73
N VAL A 551 -17.82 15.70 2.69
CA VAL A 551 -18.27 17.09 2.56
C VAL A 551 -19.46 17.35 3.48
N PHE A 552 -19.32 18.28 4.42
CA PHE A 552 -20.27 18.50 5.50
C PHE A 552 -20.87 19.92 5.52
N SER A 553 -20.39 20.82 4.67
CA SER A 553 -20.94 22.17 4.52
C SER A 553 -20.76 22.72 3.11
N SER A 554 -21.45 23.82 2.80
CA SER A 554 -21.42 24.45 1.48
C SER A 554 -20.04 25.07 1.16
N PRO A 555 -19.60 25.05 -0.11
CA PRO A 555 -20.31 24.49 -1.27
C PRO A 555 -20.32 22.95 -1.26
N SER A 556 -21.35 22.36 -1.88
CA SER A 556 -21.43 20.90 -2.05
C SER A 556 -20.27 20.39 -2.92
N PHE A 557 -19.96 19.10 -2.77
CA PHE A 557 -19.00 18.43 -3.62
C PHE A 557 -19.43 18.44 -5.09
N VAL A 558 -18.48 18.69 -6.00
CA VAL A 558 -18.65 18.53 -7.44
C VAL A 558 -17.55 17.60 -7.93
N SER A 559 -17.94 16.46 -8.49
CA SER A 559 -17.01 15.50 -9.08
C SER A 559 -16.53 16.01 -10.43
N ILE A 560 -15.30 15.67 -10.82
CA ILE A 560 -14.79 16.02 -12.15
C ILE A 560 -15.64 15.38 -13.27
N MET A 561 -16.23 14.21 -13.02
CA MET A 561 -17.11 13.52 -13.98
C MET A 561 -18.44 14.25 -14.17
N GLU A 562 -18.93 14.96 -13.16
CA GLU A 562 -20.12 15.81 -13.28
C GLU A 562 -19.84 16.96 -14.27
N VAL A 563 -18.66 17.58 -14.15
CA VAL A 563 -18.22 18.67 -15.03
C VAL A 563 -18.07 18.18 -16.49
N LEU A 564 -17.51 16.99 -16.69
CA LEU A 564 -17.42 16.39 -18.03
C LEU A 564 -18.79 16.11 -18.64
N ASN A 565 -19.70 15.52 -17.87
CA ASN A 565 -21.06 15.23 -18.32
C ASN A 565 -21.80 16.52 -18.72
N ASN A 566 -21.76 17.55 -17.86
CA ASN A 566 -22.43 18.83 -18.10
C ASN A 566 -21.88 19.57 -19.33
N LYS A 567 -20.60 19.36 -19.68
CA LYS A 567 -19.98 19.92 -20.88
C LYS A 567 -20.08 19.02 -22.12
N GLY A 568 -20.68 17.84 -22.02
CA GLY A 568 -20.72 16.87 -23.12
C GLY A 568 -19.35 16.29 -23.50
N LEU A 569 -18.38 16.30 -22.58
CA LEU A 569 -16.99 15.90 -22.84
C LEU A 569 -16.68 14.44 -22.48
N THR A 570 -17.60 13.72 -21.83
CA THR A 570 -17.38 12.37 -21.30
C THR A 570 -16.91 11.37 -22.35
N ASN A 571 -17.50 11.40 -23.54
CA ASN A 571 -17.16 10.48 -24.65
C ASN A 571 -16.18 11.11 -25.65
N THR A 572 -15.37 12.08 -25.22
CA THR A 572 -14.35 12.74 -26.05
C THR A 572 -12.94 12.32 -25.63
N GLU A 573 -11.93 12.68 -26.43
CA GLU A 573 -10.52 12.45 -26.07
C GLU A 573 -10.10 13.15 -24.77
N VAL A 574 -10.73 14.28 -24.42
CA VAL A 574 -10.52 14.93 -23.11
C VAL A 574 -11.11 14.06 -22.00
N GLY A 575 -12.32 13.54 -22.18
CA GLY A 575 -12.98 12.66 -21.22
C GLY A 575 -12.22 11.36 -20.95
N LYS A 576 -11.55 10.80 -21.97
CA LYS A 576 -10.65 9.64 -21.83
C LYS A 576 -9.41 9.93 -20.99
N ARG A 577 -8.96 11.17 -20.92
CA ARG A 577 -7.77 11.60 -20.16
C ARG A 577 -8.06 11.96 -18.70
N VAL A 578 -9.31 11.86 -18.26
CA VAL A 578 -9.71 12.14 -16.88
C VAL A 578 -9.95 10.83 -16.14
N HIS A 579 -9.26 10.67 -15.02
CA HIS A 579 -9.29 9.48 -14.19
C HIS A 579 -9.63 9.87 -12.75
N ILE A 580 -10.42 9.04 -12.05
CA ILE A 580 -10.73 9.22 -10.63
C ILE A 580 -9.98 8.17 -9.82
N VAL A 581 -9.39 8.61 -8.71
CA VAL A 581 -8.97 7.72 -7.62
C VAL A 581 -9.98 7.81 -6.48
N TYR A 582 -10.37 6.66 -5.93
CA TYR A 582 -11.36 6.57 -4.86
C TYR A 582 -11.01 5.48 -3.83
N SER A 583 -11.54 5.60 -2.61
CA SER A 583 -11.38 4.60 -1.54
C SER A 583 -12.43 4.78 -0.44
N LEU A 584 -12.80 3.68 0.22
CA LEU A 584 -13.68 3.69 1.40
C LEU A 584 -12.95 4.11 2.69
N SER A 585 -11.63 4.36 2.62
CA SER A 585 -10.78 4.66 3.78
C SER A 585 -11.23 5.86 4.60
N LYS A 586 -11.85 6.87 3.97
CA LYS A 586 -12.21 8.14 4.62
C LYS A 586 -13.72 8.30 4.73
N ASP A 587 -14.41 7.89 3.68
CA ASP A 587 -15.87 7.99 3.59
C ASP A 587 -16.59 7.01 4.53
N LEU A 588 -16.09 5.77 4.70
CA LEU A 588 -16.58 4.81 5.70
C LEU A 588 -15.63 4.62 6.90
N GLY A 589 -14.48 5.28 6.90
CA GLY A 589 -13.50 5.14 7.98
C GLY A 589 -12.84 3.76 8.05
N LEU A 590 -12.64 3.10 6.91
CA LEU A 590 -12.08 1.74 6.82
C LEU A 590 -10.67 1.68 6.20
N PRO A 591 -9.67 2.49 6.63
CA PRO A 591 -8.33 2.44 6.03
C PRO A 591 -7.63 1.07 6.16
N GLY A 592 -7.91 0.31 7.22
CA GLY A 592 -7.35 -1.03 7.45
C GLY A 592 -7.84 -2.10 6.47
N PHE A 593 -8.94 -1.85 5.76
CA PHE A 593 -9.51 -2.77 4.77
C PHE A 593 -8.78 -2.70 3.41
N ARG A 594 -7.91 -1.70 3.22
CA ARG A 594 -7.03 -1.56 2.04
C ARG A 594 -7.79 -1.62 0.71
N ILE A 595 -8.86 -0.82 0.59
CA ILE A 595 -9.64 -0.70 -0.64
C ILE A 595 -9.26 0.56 -1.40
N GLY A 596 -8.97 0.42 -2.68
CA GLY A 596 -8.80 1.54 -3.61
C GLY A 596 -9.45 1.21 -4.95
N ALA A 597 -9.77 2.26 -5.70
CA ALA A 597 -10.30 2.11 -7.04
C ALA A 597 -9.79 3.20 -7.98
N ILE A 598 -9.58 2.81 -9.23
CA ILE A 598 -9.38 3.71 -10.37
C ILE A 598 -10.64 3.65 -11.21
N TYR A 599 -11.19 4.81 -11.58
CA TYR A 599 -12.26 4.90 -12.57
C TYR A 599 -11.78 5.70 -13.78
N SER A 600 -11.92 5.12 -14.97
CA SER A 600 -11.48 5.74 -16.22
C SER A 600 -12.46 5.45 -17.36
N ASN A 601 -12.70 6.43 -18.23
CA ASN A 601 -13.46 6.23 -19.48
C ASN A 601 -12.58 5.75 -20.64
N ASP A 602 -11.26 5.67 -20.44
CA ASP A 602 -10.33 5.10 -21.40
C ASP A 602 -10.13 3.59 -21.15
N GLU A 603 -10.63 2.78 -22.07
CA GLU A 603 -10.52 1.32 -22.05
C GLU A 603 -9.07 0.82 -22.04
N LEU A 604 -8.13 1.55 -22.66
CA LEU A 604 -6.71 1.18 -22.64
C LEU A 604 -6.13 1.35 -21.24
N VAL A 605 -6.45 2.45 -20.56
CA VAL A 605 -6.04 2.69 -19.18
C VAL A 605 -6.67 1.66 -18.25
N VAL A 606 -7.96 1.35 -18.42
CA VAL A 606 -8.65 0.30 -17.62
C VAL A 606 -7.98 -1.07 -17.81
N SER A 607 -7.71 -1.46 -19.06
CA SER A 607 -7.07 -2.74 -19.37
C SER A 607 -5.64 -2.82 -18.81
N ALA A 608 -4.84 -1.77 -19.00
CA ALA A 608 -3.48 -1.71 -18.47
C ALA A 608 -3.49 -1.74 -16.94
N ALA A 609 -4.31 -0.92 -16.29
CA ALA A 609 -4.41 -0.86 -14.84
C ALA A 609 -4.93 -2.17 -14.22
N THR A 610 -5.85 -2.88 -14.89
CA THR A 610 -6.33 -4.20 -14.43
C THR A 610 -5.21 -5.25 -14.50
N LYS A 611 -4.36 -5.22 -15.53
CA LYS A 611 -3.19 -6.11 -15.60
C LYS A 611 -2.18 -5.76 -14.52
N MET A 612 -1.97 -4.47 -14.25
CA MET A 612 -1.05 -3.98 -13.21
C MET A 612 -1.59 -4.17 -11.79
N SER A 613 -2.91 -4.31 -11.59
CA SER A 613 -3.48 -4.49 -10.24
C SER A 613 -3.07 -5.82 -9.61
N SER A 614 -2.55 -6.78 -10.39
CA SER A 614 -2.09 -8.10 -9.89
C SER A 614 -1.06 -8.04 -8.76
N PHE A 615 -0.36 -6.91 -8.61
CA PHE A 615 0.63 -6.66 -7.55
C PHE A 615 0.03 -6.13 -6.23
N GLY A 616 -1.27 -5.82 -6.21
CA GLY A 616 -1.98 -5.23 -5.08
C GLY A 616 -3.48 -5.49 -5.16
N LEU A 617 -3.89 -6.75 -5.29
CA LEU A 617 -5.31 -7.13 -5.30
C LEU A 617 -5.89 -7.18 -3.89
N ILE A 618 -7.16 -6.82 -3.78
CA ILE A 618 -7.94 -6.87 -2.54
C ILE A 618 -8.34 -8.33 -2.27
N SER A 619 -8.27 -8.77 -1.01
CA SER A 619 -8.73 -10.12 -0.65
C SER A 619 -10.23 -10.29 -0.97
N SER A 620 -10.60 -11.47 -1.47
CA SER A 620 -11.99 -11.79 -1.82
C SER A 620 -12.92 -11.67 -0.61
N GLN A 621 -12.42 -12.04 0.58
CA GLN A 621 -13.16 -11.93 1.84
C GLN A 621 -13.55 -10.47 2.12
N THR A 622 -12.62 -9.54 1.97
CA THR A 622 -12.88 -8.12 2.18
C THR A 622 -13.83 -7.55 1.13
N GLN A 623 -13.69 -7.97 -0.13
CA GLN A 623 -14.63 -7.59 -1.18
C GLN A 623 -16.06 -8.08 -0.88
N TYR A 624 -16.21 -9.32 -0.41
CA TYR A 624 -17.51 -9.90 -0.06
C TYR A 624 -18.18 -9.16 1.11
N LEU A 625 -17.46 -8.94 2.22
CA LEU A 625 -18.04 -8.21 3.35
C LEU A 625 -18.51 -6.81 2.94
N LEU A 626 -17.66 -6.09 2.20
CA LEU A 626 -17.99 -4.74 1.76
C LEU A 626 -19.12 -4.72 0.72
N SER A 627 -19.26 -5.74 -0.12
CA SER A 627 -20.40 -5.80 -1.05
C SER A 627 -21.72 -5.88 -0.28
N GLN A 628 -21.77 -6.64 0.82
CA GLN A 628 -22.96 -6.71 1.68
C GLN A 628 -23.26 -5.36 2.36
N ILE A 629 -22.25 -4.72 2.96
CA ILE A 629 -22.41 -3.40 3.60
C ILE A 629 -22.92 -2.35 2.61
N LEU A 630 -22.33 -2.30 1.41
CA LEU A 630 -22.64 -1.29 0.39
C LEU A 630 -23.95 -1.58 -0.36
N ALA A 631 -24.41 -2.83 -0.37
CA ALA A 631 -25.71 -3.20 -0.92
C ALA A 631 -26.86 -2.77 -0.01
N ASP A 632 -26.66 -2.66 1.31
CA ASP A 632 -27.65 -2.15 2.24
C ASP A 632 -27.83 -0.62 2.08
N LYS A 633 -28.81 -0.25 1.25
CA LYS A 633 -29.15 1.16 0.95
C LYS A 633 -29.76 1.91 2.13
N LYS A 634 -30.35 1.19 3.09
CA LYS A 634 -30.86 1.82 4.33
C LYS A 634 -29.69 2.21 5.22
N PHE A 635 -28.74 1.30 5.40
CA PHE A 635 -27.53 1.53 6.17
C PHE A 635 -26.68 2.66 5.57
N THR A 636 -26.28 2.53 4.30
CA THR A 636 -25.39 3.50 3.63
C THR A 636 -25.95 4.92 3.64
N LYS A 637 -27.24 5.11 3.34
CA LYS A 637 -27.89 6.42 3.42
C LYS A 637 -27.85 7.01 4.83
N ASN A 638 -28.17 6.22 5.85
CA ASN A 638 -28.12 6.66 7.25
C ASN A 638 -26.69 7.01 7.67
N TYR A 639 -25.72 6.16 7.31
CA TYR A 639 -24.31 6.35 7.60
C TYR A 639 -23.81 7.67 7.02
N LEU A 640 -24.06 7.95 5.74
CA LEU A 640 -23.58 9.17 5.08
C LEU A 640 -24.13 10.45 5.74
N VAL A 641 -25.41 10.46 6.10
CA VAL A 641 -26.04 11.61 6.76
C VAL A 641 -25.43 11.84 8.15
N GLU A 642 -25.35 10.79 8.97
CA GLU A 642 -24.86 10.91 10.33
C GLU A 642 -23.36 11.18 10.38
N ASN A 643 -22.55 10.56 9.52
CA ASN A 643 -21.12 10.81 9.40
C ASN A 643 -20.83 12.28 9.04
N ARG A 644 -21.52 12.84 8.03
CA ARG A 644 -21.37 14.28 7.66
C ARG A 644 -21.76 15.20 8.81
N LYS A 645 -22.85 14.90 9.52
CA LYS A 645 -23.28 15.65 10.70
C LYS A 645 -22.24 15.62 11.82
N ARG A 646 -21.68 14.44 12.13
CA ARG A 646 -20.65 14.28 13.17
C ARG A 646 -19.34 14.98 12.78
N LEU A 647 -18.92 14.88 11.52
CA LEU A 647 -17.77 15.63 10.99
C LEU A 647 -17.96 17.14 11.16
N LYS A 648 -19.12 17.69 10.77
CA LYS A 648 -19.44 19.11 10.95
C LYS A 648 -19.33 19.54 12.41
N GLN A 649 -19.92 18.77 13.32
CA GLN A 649 -19.90 19.08 14.76
C GLN A 649 -18.46 19.07 15.32
N ARG A 650 -17.63 18.11 14.90
CA ARG A 650 -16.21 18.05 15.29
C ARG A 650 -15.41 19.22 14.76
N HIS A 651 -15.59 19.54 13.48
CA HIS A 651 -14.95 20.68 12.84
C HIS A 651 -15.29 21.99 13.57
N GLU A 652 -16.57 22.29 13.76
CA GLU A 652 -17.03 23.51 14.44
C GLU A 652 -16.53 23.59 15.89
N MET A 653 -16.43 22.46 16.58
CA MET A 653 -15.90 22.39 17.95
C MET A 653 -14.41 22.79 17.98
N MET A 654 -13.60 22.24 17.07
CA MET A 654 -12.17 22.57 16.96
C MET A 654 -11.98 24.03 16.53
N GLU A 655 -12.69 24.48 15.50
CA GLU A 655 -12.63 25.85 14.98
C GLU A 655 -12.94 26.89 16.07
N LYS A 656 -14.03 26.70 16.83
CA LYS A 656 -14.40 27.57 17.94
C LYS A 656 -13.35 27.57 19.06
N ALA A 657 -12.72 26.44 19.33
CA ALA A 657 -11.68 26.36 20.34
C ALA A 657 -10.40 27.08 19.91
N LEU A 658 -9.95 26.88 18.67
CA LEU A 658 -8.81 27.59 18.08
C LEU A 658 -9.05 29.11 18.07
N GLN A 659 -10.23 29.54 17.64
CA GLN A 659 -10.58 30.97 17.59
C GLN A 659 -10.48 31.64 18.97
N LYS A 660 -10.88 30.97 20.05
CA LYS A 660 -10.74 31.49 21.43
C LYS A 660 -9.29 31.71 21.85
N THR A 661 -8.35 30.95 21.27
CA THR A 661 -6.92 31.10 21.52
C THR A 661 -6.25 32.13 20.60
N GLY A 662 -7.00 32.77 19.69
CA GLY A 662 -6.46 33.69 18.69
C GLY A 662 -5.77 32.99 17.50
N ILE A 663 -5.83 31.65 17.43
CA ILE A 663 -5.35 30.86 16.29
C ILE A 663 -6.45 30.82 15.24
N ARG A 664 -6.09 31.09 13.97
CA ARG A 664 -7.03 31.04 12.84
C ARG A 664 -6.89 29.73 12.09
N CYS A 665 -7.91 29.36 11.33
CA CYS A 665 -7.83 28.28 10.36
C CYS A 665 -8.41 28.74 9.02
N LEU A 666 -7.96 28.09 7.94
CA LEU A 666 -8.60 28.20 6.65
C LEU A 666 -10.04 27.68 6.78
N LYS A 667 -11.01 28.41 6.20
CA LYS A 667 -12.41 27.99 6.20
C LYS A 667 -12.58 26.76 5.31
N SER A 668 -12.62 25.59 5.93
CA SER A 668 -12.84 24.28 5.32
C SER A 668 -14.31 23.89 5.30
N ASN A 669 -14.69 23.05 4.34
CA ASN A 669 -16.07 22.55 4.19
C ASN A 669 -16.17 21.01 4.11
N ALA A 670 -15.03 20.33 4.11
CA ALA A 670 -14.90 18.92 3.81
C ALA A 670 -13.66 18.29 4.47
N GLY A 671 -13.52 16.97 4.31
CA GLY A 671 -12.34 16.24 4.76
C GLY A 671 -12.35 15.97 6.26
N LEU A 672 -11.17 15.62 6.78
CA LEU A 672 -10.95 15.25 8.18
C LEU A 672 -10.05 16.26 8.91
N PHE A 673 -9.63 17.32 8.21
CA PHE A 673 -8.59 18.24 8.67
C PHE A 673 -9.03 19.69 8.61
N SER A 674 -8.35 20.51 9.39
CA SER A 674 -8.27 21.95 9.18
C SER A 674 -6.82 22.36 8.94
N TRP A 675 -6.66 23.34 8.05
CA TRP A 675 -5.40 24.00 7.79
C TRP A 675 -5.26 25.21 8.70
N VAL A 676 -4.38 25.11 9.69
CA VAL A 676 -4.31 26.02 10.85
C VAL A 676 -3.17 27.01 10.67
N ASP A 677 -3.47 28.30 10.84
CA ASP A 677 -2.51 29.41 10.78
C ASP A 677 -1.96 29.67 12.18
N MET A 678 -0.77 29.15 12.46
CA MET A 678 -0.06 29.37 13.72
C MET A 678 1.06 30.40 13.59
N ARG A 679 1.09 31.22 12.53
CA ARG A 679 2.13 32.23 12.32
C ARG A 679 2.32 33.18 13.50
N CYS A 680 1.26 33.46 14.25
CA CYS A 680 1.31 34.27 15.47
C CYS A 680 2.13 33.64 16.62
N LEU A 681 2.44 32.35 16.56
CA LEU A 681 3.19 31.61 17.58
C LEU A 681 4.66 31.36 17.19
N LEU A 682 5.08 31.73 15.98
CA LEU A 682 6.46 31.55 15.54
C LEU A 682 7.36 32.64 16.14
N ASP A 683 8.48 32.22 16.73
CA ASP A 683 9.55 33.13 17.16
C ASP A 683 10.23 33.80 15.94
N THR A 684 10.29 33.11 14.79
CA THR A 684 10.84 33.60 13.53
C THR A 684 10.00 33.08 12.37
N GLN A 685 9.53 33.96 11.47
CA GLN A 685 8.70 33.61 10.31
C GLN A 685 9.52 32.86 9.24
N SER A 686 9.85 31.60 9.52
CA SER A 686 10.75 30.74 8.74
C SER A 686 10.35 29.28 8.92
N PHE A 687 10.76 28.39 8.01
CA PHE A 687 10.48 26.96 8.16
C PHE A 687 11.22 26.35 9.36
N GLU A 688 12.40 26.88 9.70
CA GLU A 688 13.10 26.53 10.93
C GLU A 688 12.26 26.89 12.15
N GLY A 689 11.68 28.09 12.19
CA GLY A 689 10.76 28.51 13.24
C GLY A 689 9.48 27.67 13.32
N GLU A 690 8.95 27.23 12.17
CA GLU A 690 7.83 26.29 12.09
C GLU A 690 8.19 24.95 12.74
N MET A 691 9.38 24.41 12.43
CA MET A 691 9.85 23.15 12.99
C MET A 691 10.16 23.24 14.49
N GLU A 692 10.69 24.37 14.97
CA GLU A 692 10.87 24.60 16.41
C GLU A 692 9.54 24.70 17.15
N LEU A 693 8.53 25.36 16.56
CA LEU A 693 7.17 25.36 17.11
C LEU A 693 6.57 23.96 17.12
N TRP A 694 6.73 23.20 16.03
CA TRP A 694 6.28 21.81 15.94
C TRP A 694 6.86 20.95 17.05
N LYS A 695 8.18 21.03 17.30
CA LYS A 695 8.85 20.29 18.39
C LYS A 695 8.24 20.64 19.74
N LYS A 696 8.03 21.93 20.04
CA LYS A 696 7.36 22.36 21.29
C LYS A 696 5.96 21.77 21.40
N ILE A 697 5.19 21.74 20.30
CA ILE A 697 3.84 21.17 20.30
C ILE A 697 3.86 19.65 20.55
N VAL A 698 4.80 18.91 19.94
CA VAL A 698 4.92 17.46 20.13
C VAL A 698 5.41 17.13 21.55
N TYR A 699 6.52 17.73 21.99
CA TYR A 699 7.18 17.35 23.24
C TYR A 699 6.62 18.03 24.48
N ASP A 700 6.30 19.32 24.42
CA ASP A 700 5.85 20.09 25.60
C ASP A 700 4.32 20.06 25.74
N VAL A 701 3.59 20.12 24.62
CA VAL A 701 2.12 20.14 24.62
C VAL A 701 1.54 18.73 24.52
N GLY A 702 2.31 17.77 24.00
CA GLY A 702 1.87 16.38 23.82
C GLY A 702 0.84 16.25 22.70
N LEU A 703 0.99 16.97 21.59
CA LEU A 703 0.12 16.87 20.41
C LEU A 703 0.96 16.59 19.16
N ASN A 704 0.64 15.53 18.43
CA ASN A 704 1.23 15.33 17.11
C ASN A 704 0.34 15.96 16.04
N ILE A 705 0.80 17.06 15.45
CA ILE A 705 0.20 17.73 14.28
C ILE A 705 1.23 17.75 13.15
N SER A 706 0.81 17.91 11.89
CA SER A 706 1.75 17.94 10.77
C SER A 706 2.15 19.36 10.40
N PRO A 707 3.45 19.71 10.36
CA PRO A 707 3.90 21.03 9.94
C PRO A 707 3.64 21.24 8.44
N GLY A 708 3.42 22.49 8.05
CA GLY A 708 3.01 22.85 6.70
C GLY A 708 4.08 22.56 5.65
N SER A 709 5.34 22.68 6.04
CA SER A 709 6.50 22.23 5.27
C SER A 709 6.42 20.77 4.83
N SER A 710 5.90 19.86 5.67
CA SER A 710 5.73 18.46 5.25
C SER A 710 4.77 18.31 4.07
N CYS A 711 3.78 19.21 3.96
CA CYS A 711 2.78 19.21 2.89
C CYS A 711 3.19 20.10 1.71
N HIS A 712 4.47 20.46 1.60
CA HIS A 712 5.03 21.34 0.56
C HIS A 712 4.38 22.73 0.53
N CYS A 713 3.92 23.24 1.67
CA CYS A 713 3.47 24.61 1.76
C CYS A 713 4.66 25.56 1.53
N SER A 714 4.51 26.53 0.62
CA SER A 714 5.55 27.53 0.34
C SER A 714 5.63 28.65 1.39
N GLU A 715 4.73 28.63 2.37
CA GLU A 715 4.67 29.61 3.46
C GLU A 715 4.86 28.90 4.81
N PRO A 716 5.77 29.37 5.68
CA PRO A 716 5.95 28.80 7.01
C PRO A 716 4.82 29.20 7.97
N GLY A 717 4.64 28.38 9.01
CA GLY A 717 3.72 28.63 10.12
C GLY A 717 2.31 28.07 9.93
N TRP A 718 2.13 27.21 8.93
CA TRP A 718 0.87 26.48 8.71
C TRP A 718 0.97 25.08 9.26
N PHE A 719 -0.14 24.52 9.72
CA PHE A 719 -0.20 23.16 10.28
C PHE A 719 -1.47 22.43 9.86
N ARG A 720 -1.36 21.14 9.56
CA ARG A 720 -2.52 20.25 9.38
C ARG A 720 -2.92 19.64 10.71
N VAL A 721 -4.20 19.78 11.07
CA VAL A 721 -4.76 19.19 12.29
C VAL A 721 -6.00 18.38 11.95
N CYS A 722 -6.00 17.10 12.31
CA CYS A 722 -7.15 16.20 12.18
C CYS A 722 -8.09 16.33 13.38
N PHE A 723 -9.40 16.36 13.11
CA PHE A 723 -10.44 16.46 14.13
C PHE A 723 -11.33 15.20 14.23
N ALA A 724 -11.11 14.20 13.37
CA ALA A 724 -12.01 13.05 13.19
C ALA A 724 -11.47 11.73 13.78
N ASN A 725 -10.18 11.66 14.16
CA ASN A 725 -9.49 10.44 14.57
C ASN A 725 -9.47 10.20 16.08
N MET A 726 -10.34 10.87 16.86
CA MET A 726 -10.35 10.75 18.33
C MET A 726 -11.73 10.99 18.92
N SER A 727 -11.89 10.66 20.21
CA SER A 727 -13.12 10.90 20.97
C SER A 727 -13.38 12.39 21.21
N LYS A 728 -14.57 12.72 21.72
CA LYS A 728 -14.92 14.12 22.01
C LYS A 728 -14.07 14.68 23.13
N GLU A 729 -13.91 13.87 24.15
CA GLU A 729 -13.19 14.14 25.37
C GLU A 729 -11.71 14.38 25.04
N THR A 730 -11.15 13.54 24.17
CA THR A 730 -9.76 13.69 23.70
C THR A 730 -9.58 14.98 22.89
N LEU A 731 -10.52 15.33 22.02
CA LEU A 731 -10.46 16.61 21.28
C LEU A 731 -10.58 17.82 22.22
N VAL A 732 -11.46 17.77 23.23
CA VAL A 732 -11.54 18.82 24.27
C VAL A 732 -10.18 18.97 24.95
N LEU A 733 -9.59 17.86 25.40
CA LEU A 733 -8.29 17.86 26.08
C LEU A 733 -7.18 18.42 25.17
N ALA A 734 -7.14 18.03 23.90
CA ALA A 734 -6.17 18.54 22.94
C ALA A 734 -6.26 20.07 22.80
N MET A 735 -7.49 20.59 22.69
CA MET A 735 -7.71 22.03 22.62
C MET A 735 -7.37 22.75 23.92
N GLN A 736 -7.60 22.13 25.09
CA GLN A 736 -7.20 22.68 26.39
C GLN A 736 -5.68 22.75 26.54
N ARG A 737 -4.95 21.71 26.11
CA ARG A 737 -3.49 21.68 26.10
C ARG A 737 -2.93 22.79 25.21
N LEU A 738 -3.47 22.95 24.00
CA LEU A 738 -3.07 24.02 23.09
C LEU A 738 -3.40 25.42 23.65
N SER A 739 -4.59 25.63 24.22
CA SER A 739 -4.95 26.90 24.86
C SER A 739 -3.99 27.27 25.99
N SER A 740 -3.65 26.31 26.84
CA SER A 740 -2.71 26.52 27.96
C SER A 740 -1.31 26.90 27.47
N PHE A 741 -0.86 26.27 26.37
CA PHE A 741 0.40 26.60 25.72
C PHE A 741 0.42 28.03 25.18
N VAL A 742 -0.65 28.47 24.49
CA VAL A 742 -0.78 29.83 23.96
C VAL A 742 -0.77 30.86 25.11
N ASP A 743 -1.55 30.63 26.17
CA ASP A 743 -1.62 31.52 27.33
C ASP A 743 -0.26 31.66 28.04
N SER A 744 0.49 30.56 28.14
CA SER A 744 1.83 30.56 28.74
C SER A 744 2.84 31.36 27.90
N THR A 745 2.70 31.30 26.57
CA THR A 745 3.57 32.00 25.62
C THR A 745 3.30 33.50 25.65
N ALA A 746 2.03 33.92 25.65
CA ALA A 746 1.63 35.32 25.78
C ALA A 746 2.16 35.98 27.09
N LYS A 747 2.15 35.24 28.20
CA LYS A 747 2.71 35.70 29.49
C LYS A 747 4.25 35.84 29.45
N LYS A 748 4.96 35.03 28.67
CA LYS A 748 6.42 35.11 28.49
C LYS A 748 6.82 36.33 27.63
N THR A 749 6.11 36.62 26.54
CA THR A 749 6.34 37.81 25.71
C THR A 749 6.10 39.11 26.50
N ASN A 750 5.06 39.16 27.32
CA ASN A 750 4.80 40.31 28.20
C ASN A 750 5.88 40.49 29.29
N ARG A 751 6.45 39.41 29.84
CA ARG A 751 7.56 39.47 30.82
C ARG A 751 8.93 39.77 30.20
N GLN A 752 9.17 39.40 28.94
CA GLN A 752 10.41 39.77 28.23
C GLN A 752 10.38 41.22 27.74
N SER A 753 9.20 41.78 27.42
CA SER A 753 9.07 43.21 27.14
C SER A 753 9.42 44.11 28.34
N SER A 754 9.36 43.57 29.57
CA SER A 754 9.69 44.28 30.81
C SER A 754 11.08 43.99 31.39
N ARG A 755 11.90 43.16 30.74
CA ARG A 755 13.29 42.90 31.16
C ARG A 755 14.25 42.88 29.98
N LYS A 756 14.96 44.00 29.77
CA LYS A 756 16.19 44.02 28.98
C LYS A 756 17.25 43.09 29.60
N SER A 757 17.83 42.26 28.74
CA SER A 757 19.15 41.61 28.86
C SER A 757 19.42 40.76 30.11
N LYS A 758 19.53 39.44 29.91
CA LYS A 758 20.71 38.66 30.31
C LYS A 758 20.73 37.33 29.55
N SER A 759 21.86 37.05 28.91
CA SER A 759 22.19 35.87 28.11
C SER A 759 22.15 34.58 28.94
N LEU A 760 21.66 33.49 28.35
CA LEU A 760 21.77 32.13 28.90
C LEU A 760 22.70 31.27 28.00
N PRO A 761 23.34 30.23 28.57
CA PRO A 761 24.53 29.60 28.00
C PRO A 761 24.21 28.53 26.93
N LYS A 762 25.08 28.46 25.92
CA LYS A 762 25.13 27.42 24.87
C LYS A 762 25.50 26.07 25.45
N TRP A 763 24.60 25.07 25.46
CA TRP A 763 24.93 23.63 25.37
C TRP A 763 23.66 22.86 24.98
N VAL A 764 23.50 22.58 23.68
CA VAL A 764 22.98 21.35 23.02
C VAL A 764 23.01 21.68 21.51
N PHE A 765 24.14 21.42 20.86
CA PHE A 765 24.26 21.39 19.39
C PHE A 765 25.28 20.32 19.03
N SER A 766 24.81 19.10 18.76
CA SER A 766 25.49 18.21 17.82
C SER A 766 24.46 17.25 17.25
N LEU A 767 24.01 17.52 16.03
CA LEU A 767 23.59 16.59 14.98
C LEU A 767 22.74 17.37 13.96
N SER A 768 23.39 17.87 12.91
CA SER A 768 22.87 18.07 11.54
C SER A 768 23.80 19.02 10.77
N SER A 769 24.90 18.48 10.25
CA SER A 769 25.55 19.08 9.09
C SER A 769 24.91 18.48 7.84
N PHE A 770 23.86 19.11 7.33
CA PHE A 770 23.40 18.90 5.96
C PHE A 770 23.71 20.14 5.14
N THR A 771 24.78 20.02 4.36
CA THR A 771 25.17 20.98 3.33
C THR A 771 24.16 20.97 2.20
N THR A 772 23.57 22.14 1.95
CA THR A 772 22.94 22.50 0.69
C THR A 772 23.94 22.35 -0.44
N ALA A 773 23.66 21.46 -1.40
CA ALA A 773 24.38 21.39 -2.66
C ALA A 773 24.13 22.70 -3.43
N ARG A 774 25.11 23.62 -3.37
CA ARG A 774 25.18 24.76 -4.29
C ARG A 774 25.54 24.25 -5.67
N SER A 775 24.72 24.62 -6.65
CA SER A 775 24.97 24.46 -8.07
C SER A 775 26.32 25.08 -8.47
N GLY A 776 27.20 24.24 -9.02
CA GLY A 776 28.46 24.68 -9.61
C GLY A 776 28.21 25.48 -10.88
N LYS A 777 28.55 26.78 -10.85
CA LYS A 777 28.80 27.57 -12.05
C LYS A 777 30.23 27.29 -12.51
N ASN A 778 30.37 26.74 -13.71
CA ASN A 778 31.62 26.76 -14.45
C ASN A 778 32.02 28.20 -14.76
N ALA A 779 33.23 28.59 -14.38
CA ALA A 779 33.96 29.71 -14.96
C ALA A 779 35.41 29.27 -15.18
N ALA A 780 35.77 29.13 -16.45
CA ALA A 780 37.15 29.03 -16.90
C ALA A 780 37.86 30.39 -16.73
N ASN A 781 39.13 30.38 -16.28
CA ASN A 781 40.28 31.05 -16.94
C ASN A 781 41.48 31.27 -16.01
N GLY A 782 42.67 30.97 -16.56
CA GLY A 782 43.99 31.49 -16.17
C GLY A 782 44.62 30.79 -14.94
N GLY A 783 45.85 30.29 -14.94
CA GLY A 783 47.00 30.53 -15.80
C GLY A 783 48.24 30.52 -14.89
N ALA A 784 49.30 29.84 -15.36
CA ALA A 784 50.58 29.52 -14.70
C ALA A 784 50.57 28.28 -13.79
#